data_AF-A0A496W7V0-F1
#
_entry.id   AF-A0A496W7V0-F1
#
_cell.length_a   1.000
_cell.length_b   1.000
_cell.length_c   1.000
_cell.angle_alpha   90.00
_cell.angle_beta   90.00
_cell.angle_gamma   90.00
#
_symmetry.space_group_name_H-M   'P 1'
#
loop_
_entity.id
_entity.type
_entity.pdbx_description
1 polymer ?
#
loop_
_entity_poly.entity_id
_entity_poly.type
_entity_poly.pdbx_seq_one_letter_code
_entity_poly.pdbx_strand_id
1 'polypeptide(L)'
;MSQIYPLDTVIRRVNYSELPKTDSPSKKGVMIDKTGKHLPKKPLFGEVRCYLVSTVHSAEGQISDCKIKDISTGLAISLNVTYEVSCQLEQAVKVVQALYDGPHPSAVLEELICRWLQEFARIQKHEGNPFIKGYFHGLKKQAENELKRRAKEEIGLMLDARLSLKNDALIKPIQIHSQFFPVRVKDYSEELSLKIAEAMLQVNEDNKIYIVATNEQVSQLQQLLQQQIGVFLRENATLNEFIYQLNGQLRDKLVTHLNDHFLLNRGRKISYLALDSSKIDSLRPKEESSQFEYNDNAVKVKNCPTPISMAHTVVMNLNDLGKYKAARIDNLETWLEGKLKKITRTILIGKEYAELMLSETGEQIKNQLETEVEFIGYSVKHLVSKPPELIDLEEKGIHFDDSVVECTTKDTRIKSKLSISVKAKIGEIDKLKKFLNPHKNIVEEVKELIFQEVKQNIRETEPETFYRNFSPVGQRLVEKISKKLLNIGLKEENTPSVVQDKKHDEFFMYFDELVKEPYPYEVTFPILEENEEFPKLTGSFRILDVDWTGELGWEEFQRHVISHTLPEILNIITKTFEDNIRAHLKTVDVQIIRQEKGGDFLVGITKEIQKWLNQSMKQFGLVGRIVNVPLSLTPGDELSDEERQSDYRIGQEKIKTEEETAKVFLEESKKQVKLLAEEQTNNIIHNDDDPAVMNTDKKLERLVGQKQPFSRRIGSKIKGKTCSKSKQDSYEKRLAYWKKKNQSLSSEQDREQLEKDTKEEDNK
;
A
#
# COMPACT_ATOMS: atom_id res chain seq x y z
N MET A 1 47.98 -87.87 22.11
CA MET A 1 47.92 -87.48 20.69
C MET A 1 48.87 -86.30 20.51
N SER A 2 49.90 -86.44 19.68
CA SER A 2 50.84 -85.35 19.38
C SER A 2 50.08 -84.24 18.64
N GLN A 3 50.17 -83.01 19.13
CA GLN A 3 49.66 -81.83 18.43
C GLN A 3 50.35 -81.76 17.08
N ILE A 4 49.57 -81.85 15.99
CA ILE A 4 50.08 -81.71 14.63
C ILE A 4 50.17 -80.21 14.36
N TYR A 5 51.37 -79.72 14.09
CA TYR A 5 51.58 -78.33 13.75
C TYR A 5 51.59 -78.15 12.23
N PRO A 6 51.18 -76.97 11.72
CA PRO A 6 51.03 -76.78 10.28
C PRO A 6 52.33 -77.00 9.49
N LEU A 7 53.49 -76.69 10.10
CA LEU A 7 54.80 -76.81 9.44
C LEU A 7 55.34 -78.25 9.39
N ASP A 8 54.71 -79.22 10.07
CA ASP A 8 55.23 -80.59 10.20
C ASP A 8 55.37 -81.32 8.85
N THR A 9 54.64 -80.88 7.82
CA THR A 9 54.75 -81.41 6.45
C THR A 9 56.04 -80.95 5.75
N VAL A 10 56.61 -79.82 6.16
CA VAL A 10 57.83 -79.21 5.59
C VAL A 10 59.04 -79.48 6.46
N ILE A 11 58.94 -79.29 7.78
CA ILE A 11 59.99 -79.58 8.76
C ILE A 11 59.36 -80.07 10.05
N ARG A 12 59.79 -81.24 10.51
CA ARG A 12 59.40 -81.79 11.80
C ARG A 12 60.58 -82.38 12.54
N ARG A 13 60.53 -82.30 13.87
CA ARG A 13 61.50 -82.97 14.74
C ARG A 13 61.18 -84.47 14.76
N VAL A 14 62.21 -85.29 14.61
CA VAL A 14 62.07 -86.75 14.57
C VAL A 14 63.10 -87.41 15.47
N ASN A 15 62.91 -88.69 15.78
CA ASN A 15 63.96 -89.50 16.41
C ASN A 15 65.05 -89.85 15.40
N TYR A 16 66.27 -90.11 15.88
CA TYR A 16 67.38 -90.50 15.00
C TYR A 16 67.06 -91.74 14.14
N SER A 17 66.29 -92.70 14.67
CA SER A 17 65.86 -93.91 13.96
C SER A 17 64.93 -93.64 12.77
N GLU A 18 64.33 -92.45 12.71
CA GLU A 18 63.38 -92.05 11.65
C GLU A 18 64.07 -91.24 10.54
N LEU A 19 65.36 -90.93 10.67
CA LEU A 19 66.12 -90.27 9.61
C LEU A 19 66.37 -91.23 8.45
N PRO A 20 66.27 -90.76 7.18
CA PRO A 20 66.58 -91.58 6.03
C PRO A 20 68.07 -91.96 6.03
N LYS A 21 68.40 -93.20 5.65
CA LYS A 21 69.79 -93.67 5.55
C LYS A 21 70.60 -92.95 4.46
N THR A 22 69.90 -92.42 3.44
CA THR A 22 70.43 -91.64 2.32
C THR A 22 69.43 -90.54 1.98
N ASP A 23 69.90 -89.33 1.72
CA ASP A 23 69.04 -88.22 1.28
C ASP A 23 68.28 -88.60 0.00
N SER A 24 66.98 -88.28 -0.05
CA SER A 24 66.16 -88.44 -1.25
C SER A 24 65.94 -87.07 -1.90
N PRO A 25 65.61 -86.99 -3.19
CA PRO A 25 65.28 -85.72 -3.84
C PRO A 25 64.08 -84.98 -3.19
N SER A 26 63.28 -85.70 -2.39
CA SER A 26 62.06 -85.21 -1.74
C SER A 26 62.17 -84.98 -0.23
N LYS A 27 63.20 -85.54 0.43
CA LYS A 27 63.37 -85.52 1.88
C LYS A 27 64.85 -85.53 2.27
N LYS A 28 65.20 -84.65 3.21
CA LYS A 28 66.55 -84.54 3.75
C LYS A 28 66.54 -84.67 5.27
N GLY A 29 67.40 -85.53 5.78
CA GLY A 29 67.65 -85.66 7.22
C GLY A 29 68.70 -84.65 7.66
N VAL A 30 68.40 -83.86 8.69
CA VAL A 30 69.34 -82.87 9.23
C VAL A 30 69.54 -83.12 10.71
N MET A 31 70.81 -83.21 11.11
CA MET A 31 71.22 -83.32 12.50
C MET A 31 71.89 -82.04 12.94
N ILE A 32 71.54 -81.55 14.13
CA ILE A 32 72.19 -80.41 14.76
C ILE A 32 72.57 -80.73 16.20
N ASP A 33 73.60 -80.07 16.70
CA ASP A 33 73.93 -80.08 18.13
C ASP A 33 73.05 -79.08 18.91
N LYS A 34 73.26 -79.00 20.22
CA LYS A 34 72.58 -78.05 21.12
C LYS A 34 72.79 -76.58 20.76
N THR A 35 73.80 -76.25 19.95
CA THR A 35 74.13 -74.88 19.51
C THR A 35 73.55 -74.55 18.13
N GLY A 36 72.81 -75.49 17.52
CA GLY A 36 72.27 -75.33 16.17
C GLY A 36 73.29 -75.59 15.06
N LYS A 37 74.47 -76.12 15.36
CA LYS A 37 75.48 -76.41 14.34
C LYS A 37 75.16 -77.73 13.66
N HIS A 38 75.15 -77.72 12.32
CA HIS A 38 74.91 -78.92 11.51
C HIS A 38 76.00 -79.99 11.74
N LEU A 39 75.55 -81.23 11.96
CA LEU A 39 76.40 -82.39 12.18
C LEU A 39 76.28 -83.34 10.97
N PRO A 40 77.37 -83.56 10.19
CA PRO A 40 77.30 -84.46 9.03
C PRO A 40 77.16 -85.93 9.42
N LYS A 41 77.49 -86.29 10.68
CA LYS A 41 77.38 -87.65 11.23
C LYS A 41 77.02 -87.58 12.73
N LYS A 42 76.39 -88.65 13.24
CA LYS A 42 76.05 -88.76 14.67
C LYS A 42 77.33 -88.78 15.52
N PRO A 43 77.50 -87.86 16.49
CA PRO A 43 78.63 -87.86 17.41
C PRO A 43 78.52 -89.01 18.43
N LEU A 44 79.66 -89.45 18.96
CA LEU A 44 79.74 -90.51 19.98
C LEU A 44 79.21 -90.05 21.36
N PHE A 45 79.24 -88.75 21.64
CA PHE A 45 78.74 -88.12 22.86
C PHE A 45 78.06 -86.79 22.54
N GLY A 46 77.04 -86.41 23.32
CA GLY A 46 76.31 -85.14 23.19
C GLY A 46 74.85 -85.28 22.74
N GLU A 47 74.04 -84.28 23.08
CA GLU A 47 72.63 -84.22 22.67
C GLU A 47 72.53 -83.82 21.20
N VAL A 48 71.75 -84.57 20.43
CA VAL A 48 71.51 -84.34 19.01
C VAL A 48 70.02 -84.14 18.81
N ARG A 49 69.66 -83.11 18.04
CA ARG A 49 68.29 -82.92 17.55
C ARG A 49 68.25 -83.28 16.07
N CYS A 50 67.30 -84.12 15.71
CA CYS A 50 67.12 -84.62 14.35
C CYS A 50 65.85 -84.02 13.76
N TYR A 51 65.95 -83.53 12.53
CA TYR A 51 64.84 -82.96 11.78
C TYR A 51 64.75 -83.64 10.43
N LEU A 52 63.51 -83.84 9.99
CA LEU A 52 63.19 -84.27 8.64
C LEU A 52 62.62 -83.08 7.88
N VAL A 53 63.28 -82.70 6.79
CA VAL A 53 62.82 -81.62 5.91
C VAL A 53 62.30 -82.22 4.62
N SER A 54 61.10 -81.82 4.17
CA SER A 54 60.51 -82.22 2.90
C SER A 54 60.44 -81.06 1.91
N THR A 55 60.65 -81.38 0.64
CA THR A 55 60.65 -80.40 -0.47
C THR A 55 59.44 -80.56 -1.40
N VAL A 56 58.63 -81.60 -1.20
CA VAL A 56 57.47 -81.93 -2.05
C VAL A 56 56.17 -81.34 -1.51
N HIS A 57 56.14 -81.06 -0.21
CA HIS A 57 54.95 -80.55 0.46
C HIS A 57 55.12 -79.06 0.75
N SER A 58 54.01 -78.33 0.66
CA SER A 58 53.86 -77.03 1.31
C SER A 58 53.11 -77.19 2.63
N ALA A 59 53.26 -76.18 3.48
CA ALA A 59 52.50 -76.03 4.71
C ALA A 59 51.77 -74.70 4.69
N GLU A 60 50.49 -74.72 5.06
CA GLU A 60 49.68 -73.52 5.24
C GLU A 60 49.55 -73.22 6.73
N GLY A 61 49.77 -71.97 7.14
CA GLY A 61 49.62 -71.53 8.52
C GLY A 61 48.88 -70.20 8.65
N GLN A 62 48.45 -69.90 9.87
CA GLN A 62 47.74 -68.67 10.17
C GLN A 62 48.14 -68.12 11.54
N ILE A 63 48.43 -66.81 11.58
CA ILE A 63 48.66 -66.02 12.78
C ILE A 63 47.48 -65.08 12.95
N SER A 64 46.78 -65.12 14.09
CA SER A 64 45.53 -64.37 14.31
C SER A 64 45.67 -63.05 15.09
N ASP A 65 46.88 -62.67 15.50
CA ASP A 65 47.07 -61.47 16.34
C ASP A 65 48.49 -60.88 16.30
N CYS A 66 49.01 -60.55 15.11
CA CYS A 66 50.27 -59.82 15.01
C CYS A 66 50.04 -58.31 15.26
N LYS A 67 50.38 -57.83 16.45
CA LYS A 67 50.17 -56.44 16.85
C LYS A 67 51.26 -55.51 16.32
N ILE A 68 50.84 -54.46 15.62
CA ILE A 68 51.69 -53.35 15.19
C ILE A 68 51.25 -52.10 15.95
N LYS A 69 52.19 -51.50 16.70
CA LYS A 69 51.95 -50.28 17.48
C LYS A 69 52.82 -49.15 16.95
N ASP A 70 52.21 -47.99 16.77
CA ASP A 70 52.93 -46.75 16.52
C ASP A 70 52.92 -45.86 17.77
N ILE A 71 54.04 -45.85 18.49
CA ILE A 71 54.20 -45.12 19.75
C ILE A 71 54.02 -43.60 19.59
N SER A 72 54.37 -43.01 18.43
CA SER A 72 54.28 -41.54 18.28
C SER A 72 52.85 -41.06 18.05
N THR A 73 52.01 -41.89 17.45
CA THR A 73 50.60 -41.56 17.19
C THR A 73 49.66 -42.20 18.21
N GLY A 74 50.16 -43.12 19.04
CA GLY A 74 49.36 -43.92 19.97
C GLY A 74 48.48 -44.97 19.29
N LEU A 75 48.58 -45.13 17.97
CA LEU A 75 47.74 -46.04 17.19
C LEU A 75 48.25 -47.48 17.27
N ALA A 76 47.33 -48.44 17.23
CA ALA A 76 47.66 -49.85 17.18
C ALA A 76 46.70 -50.59 16.25
N ILE A 77 47.22 -51.51 15.44
CA ILE A 77 46.43 -52.43 14.63
C ILE A 77 46.86 -53.86 14.92
N SER A 78 45.93 -54.80 14.72
CA SER A 78 46.22 -56.24 14.80
C SER A 78 46.04 -56.85 13.42
N LEU A 79 47.08 -57.52 12.94
CA LEU A 79 47.11 -58.19 11.65
C LEU A 79 46.87 -59.69 11.81
N ASN A 80 46.08 -60.25 10.91
CA ASN A 80 46.07 -61.66 10.61
C ASN A 80 47.06 -61.92 9.47
N VAL A 81 47.90 -62.94 9.62
CA VAL A 81 48.82 -63.39 8.58
C VAL A 81 48.39 -64.79 8.17
N THR A 82 47.98 -64.98 6.92
CA THR A 82 47.88 -66.32 6.33
C THR A 82 49.07 -66.54 5.44
N TYR A 83 49.69 -67.72 5.52
CA TYR A 83 50.90 -67.99 4.77
C TYR A 83 50.98 -69.42 4.26
N GLU A 84 51.69 -69.59 3.15
CA GLU A 84 52.12 -70.87 2.61
C GLU A 84 53.65 -70.89 2.58
N VAL A 85 54.25 -71.99 3.03
CA VAL A 85 55.70 -72.19 3.01
C VAL A 85 56.10 -73.50 2.37
N SER A 86 57.23 -73.46 1.66
CA SER A 86 57.91 -74.63 1.12
C SER A 86 59.43 -74.48 1.26
N CYS A 87 60.16 -75.59 1.15
CA CYS A 87 61.61 -75.64 1.26
C CYS A 87 62.25 -76.24 0.00
N GLN A 88 63.35 -75.66 -0.45
CA GLN A 88 64.22 -76.28 -1.46
C GLN A 88 65.27 -77.17 -0.78
N LEU A 89 65.70 -78.25 -1.44
CA LEU A 89 66.53 -79.29 -0.80
C LEU A 89 67.89 -78.74 -0.35
N GLU A 90 68.42 -77.80 -1.12
CA GLU A 90 69.70 -77.14 -0.88
C GLU A 90 69.66 -76.26 0.38
N GLN A 91 68.47 -75.80 0.78
CA GLN A 91 68.26 -74.91 1.93
C GLN A 91 67.89 -75.66 3.21
N ALA A 92 67.66 -76.97 3.16
CA ALA A 92 67.15 -77.75 4.29
C ALA A 92 67.98 -77.61 5.59
N VAL A 93 69.31 -77.55 5.47
CA VAL A 93 70.20 -77.34 6.62
C VAL A 93 69.95 -75.95 7.23
N LYS A 94 69.89 -74.91 6.39
CA LYS A 94 69.66 -73.53 6.82
C LYS A 94 68.31 -73.36 7.52
N VAL A 95 67.25 -73.98 6.97
CA VAL A 95 65.90 -73.96 7.56
C VAL A 95 65.92 -74.55 8.97
N VAL A 96 66.58 -75.69 9.15
CA VAL A 96 66.71 -76.31 10.48
C VAL A 96 67.52 -75.44 11.43
N GLN A 97 68.64 -74.88 10.98
CA GLN A 97 69.46 -73.98 11.80
C GLN A 97 68.75 -72.69 12.20
N ALA A 98 67.78 -72.22 11.41
CA ALA A 98 67.00 -71.03 11.72
C ALA A 98 65.76 -71.31 12.60
N LEU A 99 65.21 -72.53 12.57
CA LEU A 99 63.95 -72.87 13.25
C LEU A 99 64.09 -73.87 14.41
N TYR A 100 65.31 -74.26 14.78
CA TYR A 100 65.52 -75.28 15.83
C TYR A 100 65.30 -74.79 17.26
N ASP A 101 65.47 -73.49 17.49
CA ASP A 101 65.54 -72.91 18.83
C ASP A 101 64.15 -72.45 19.29
N GLY A 102 63.36 -73.40 19.76
CA GLY A 102 62.03 -73.15 20.27
C GLY A 102 61.24 -74.44 20.54
N PRO A 103 59.99 -74.31 21.02
CA PRO A 103 59.14 -75.45 21.32
C PRO A 103 58.76 -76.24 20.05
N HIS A 104 58.60 -75.53 18.92
CA HIS A 104 58.26 -76.12 17.62
C HIS A 104 58.74 -75.22 16.46
N PRO A 105 59.23 -75.77 15.33
CA PRO A 105 59.57 -74.97 14.14
C PRO A 105 58.48 -74.00 13.67
N SER A 106 57.20 -74.38 13.81
CA SER A 106 56.06 -73.49 13.49
C SER A 106 56.01 -72.27 14.40
N ALA A 107 56.15 -72.45 15.71
CA ALA A 107 56.09 -71.33 16.67
C ALA A 107 57.25 -70.35 16.45
N VAL A 108 58.44 -70.87 16.15
CA VAL A 108 59.61 -70.05 15.82
C VAL A 108 59.36 -69.25 14.54
N LEU A 109 58.82 -69.88 13.48
CA LEU A 109 58.48 -69.19 12.24
C LEU A 109 57.44 -68.08 12.46
N GLU A 110 56.39 -68.35 13.24
CA GLU A 110 55.35 -67.37 13.55
C GLU A 110 55.90 -66.16 14.33
N GLU A 111 56.79 -66.40 15.29
CA GLU A 111 57.49 -65.33 16.04
C GLU A 111 58.38 -64.49 15.11
N LEU A 112 59.12 -65.13 14.20
CA LEU A 112 59.95 -64.45 13.20
C LEU A 112 59.11 -63.57 12.27
N ILE A 113 57.98 -64.08 11.76
CA ILE A 113 57.06 -63.31 10.92
C ILE A 113 56.55 -62.07 11.66
N CYS A 114 56.11 -62.21 12.91
CA CYS A 114 55.63 -61.08 13.72
C CYS A 114 56.74 -60.04 13.95
N ARG A 115 57.95 -60.51 14.27
CA ARG A 115 59.12 -59.65 14.47
C ARG A 115 59.49 -58.88 13.20
N TRP A 116 59.53 -59.55 12.05
CA TRP A 116 59.83 -58.91 10.77
C TRP A 116 58.80 -57.85 10.39
N LEU A 117 57.50 -58.09 10.63
CA LEU A 117 56.47 -57.07 10.43
C LEU A 117 56.64 -55.86 11.34
N GLN A 118 57.00 -56.08 12.61
CA GLN A 118 57.28 -54.99 13.56
C GLN A 118 58.52 -54.20 13.16
N GLU A 119 59.58 -54.87 12.72
CA GLU A 119 60.80 -54.23 12.20
C GLU A 119 60.51 -53.41 10.93
N PHE A 120 59.77 -53.99 9.98
CA PHE A 120 59.36 -53.29 8.76
C PHE A 120 58.56 -52.03 9.10
N ALA A 121 57.58 -52.15 10.00
CA ALA A 121 56.77 -51.01 10.43
C ALA A 121 57.62 -49.90 11.10
N ARG A 122 58.65 -50.29 11.87
CA ARG A 122 59.59 -49.36 12.49
C ARG A 122 60.47 -48.64 11.46
N ILE A 123 60.99 -49.36 10.46
CA ILE A 123 61.82 -48.79 9.39
C ILE A 123 61.02 -47.75 8.59
N GLN A 124 59.82 -48.13 8.14
CA GLN A 124 58.94 -47.24 7.36
C GLN A 124 58.60 -45.94 8.11
N LYS A 125 58.45 -46.01 9.43
CA LYS A 125 58.28 -44.82 10.27
C LYS A 125 59.49 -43.88 10.22
N HIS A 126 60.72 -44.39 10.24
CA HIS A 126 61.93 -43.56 10.12
C HIS A 126 62.04 -42.90 8.74
N GLU A 127 61.46 -43.53 7.72
CA GLU A 127 61.36 -43.01 6.34
C GLU A 127 60.20 -42.01 6.17
N GLY A 128 59.50 -41.64 7.25
CA GLY A 128 58.41 -40.67 7.23
C GLY A 128 57.06 -41.22 6.79
N ASN A 129 56.93 -42.55 6.62
CA ASN A 129 55.70 -43.21 6.20
C ASN A 129 55.22 -44.22 7.25
N PRO A 130 54.49 -43.80 8.29
CA PRO A 130 54.03 -44.71 9.33
C PRO A 130 53.20 -45.85 8.76
N PHE A 131 53.60 -47.10 9.04
CA PHE A 131 52.98 -48.30 8.47
C PHE A 131 51.46 -48.33 8.56
N ILE A 132 50.90 -47.93 9.70
CA ILE A 132 49.45 -47.88 9.90
C ILE A 132 48.80 -46.93 8.89
N LYS A 133 49.29 -45.69 8.76
CA LYS A 133 48.72 -44.71 7.82
C LYS A 133 48.85 -45.16 6.37
N GLY A 134 49.99 -45.75 5.99
CA GLY A 134 50.26 -46.22 4.64
C GLY A 134 49.72 -47.63 4.33
N TYR A 135 49.02 -48.29 5.25
CA TYR A 135 48.63 -49.70 5.12
C TYR A 135 47.84 -49.97 3.82
N PHE A 136 46.80 -49.18 3.57
CA PHE A 136 45.99 -49.27 2.34
C PHE A 136 46.64 -48.58 1.13
N HIS A 137 47.72 -47.84 1.34
CA HIS A 137 48.43 -47.06 0.32
C HIS A 137 49.74 -47.75 -0.11
N GLY A 138 49.70 -49.08 -0.23
CA GLY A 138 50.78 -49.91 -0.77
C GLY A 138 51.70 -50.57 0.26
N LEU A 139 51.75 -50.09 1.51
CA LEU A 139 52.66 -50.68 2.52
C LEU A 139 52.29 -52.10 2.91
N LYS A 140 51.00 -52.49 2.82
CA LYS A 140 50.58 -53.88 2.97
C LYS A 140 51.36 -54.81 2.03
N LYS A 141 51.38 -54.50 0.73
CA LYS A 141 52.03 -55.32 -0.29
C LYS A 141 53.56 -55.31 -0.14
N GLN A 142 54.13 -54.19 0.28
CA GLN A 142 55.55 -54.11 0.57
C GLN A 142 55.93 -54.98 1.78
N ALA A 143 55.13 -55.00 2.84
CA ALA A 143 55.33 -55.88 3.98
C ALA A 143 55.23 -57.37 3.59
N GLU A 144 54.24 -57.74 2.76
CA GLU A 144 54.11 -59.11 2.21
C GLU A 144 55.37 -59.52 1.42
N ASN A 145 55.90 -58.62 0.58
CA ASN A 145 57.14 -58.85 -0.16
C ASN A 145 58.38 -58.94 0.76
N GLU A 146 58.44 -58.12 1.80
CA GLU A 146 59.54 -58.14 2.77
C GLU A 146 59.56 -59.45 3.56
N LEU A 147 58.40 -59.95 3.97
CA LEU A 147 58.27 -61.27 4.58
C LEU A 147 58.81 -62.37 3.65
N LYS A 148 58.42 -62.35 2.38
CA LYS A 148 58.92 -63.29 1.37
C LYS A 148 60.44 -63.22 1.18
N ARG A 149 60.97 -62.00 1.12
CA ARG A 149 62.42 -61.75 0.98
C ARG A 149 63.19 -62.29 2.18
N ARG A 150 62.79 -61.94 3.40
CA ARG A 150 63.45 -62.37 4.63
C ARG A 150 63.32 -63.87 4.88
N ALA A 151 62.17 -64.49 4.59
CA ALA A 151 62.04 -65.94 4.68
C ALA A 151 63.07 -66.67 3.80
N LYS A 152 63.30 -66.18 2.58
CA LYS A 152 64.29 -66.76 1.66
C LYS A 152 65.73 -66.48 2.11
N GLU A 153 66.04 -65.25 2.49
CA GLU A 153 67.40 -64.81 2.81
C GLU A 153 67.87 -65.21 4.21
N GLU A 154 67.01 -65.16 5.22
CA GLU A 154 67.36 -65.47 6.62
C GLU A 154 67.17 -66.97 6.92
N ILE A 155 66.10 -67.59 6.44
CA ILE A 155 65.73 -68.98 6.79
C ILE A 155 66.02 -69.97 5.64
N GLY A 156 65.86 -69.55 4.38
CA GLY A 156 65.91 -70.44 3.22
C GLY A 156 64.55 -71.04 2.83
N LEU A 157 63.45 -70.49 3.35
CA LEU A 157 62.09 -70.88 3.00
C LEU A 157 61.54 -70.03 1.85
N MET A 158 60.72 -70.64 1.00
CA MET A 158 59.87 -69.93 0.05
C MET A 158 58.53 -69.66 0.74
N LEU A 159 58.31 -68.40 1.16
CA LEU A 159 57.10 -67.94 1.83
C LEU A 159 56.22 -67.14 0.86
N ASP A 160 54.94 -67.47 0.80
CA ASP A 160 53.90 -66.56 0.30
C ASP A 160 53.00 -66.18 1.47
N ALA A 161 52.85 -64.89 1.76
CA ALA A 161 52.13 -64.38 2.91
C ALA A 161 51.10 -63.34 2.49
N ARG A 162 49.92 -63.39 3.12
CA ARG A 162 48.84 -62.43 2.93
C ARG A 162 48.44 -61.82 4.26
N LEU A 163 48.35 -60.49 4.28
CA LEU A 163 47.97 -59.73 5.47
C LEU A 163 46.51 -59.30 5.39
N SER A 164 45.78 -59.45 6.49
CA SER A 164 44.45 -58.86 6.68
C SER A 164 44.34 -58.21 8.06
N LEU A 165 43.41 -57.26 8.22
CA LEU A 165 43.17 -56.62 9.51
C LEU A 165 42.21 -57.47 10.33
N LYS A 166 42.50 -57.68 11.61
CA LYS A 166 41.66 -58.50 12.50
C LYS A 166 40.23 -57.97 12.64
N ASN A 167 40.05 -56.65 12.57
CA ASN A 167 38.77 -55.96 12.73
C ASN A 167 38.34 -55.23 11.44
N ASP A 168 38.66 -55.78 10.26
CA ASP A 168 38.26 -55.19 8.97
C ASP A 168 36.75 -55.02 8.82
N ALA A 169 35.95 -55.90 9.45
CA ALA A 169 34.49 -55.84 9.47
C ALA A 169 33.91 -54.56 10.10
N LEU A 170 34.73 -53.76 10.82
CA LEU A 170 34.34 -52.45 11.33
C LEU A 170 34.34 -51.37 10.26
N ILE A 171 35.03 -51.59 9.13
CA ILE A 171 35.09 -50.69 7.98
C ILE A 171 33.80 -50.82 7.17
N LYS A 172 32.70 -50.37 7.76
CA LYS A 172 31.38 -50.27 7.15
C LYS A 172 30.67 -49.02 7.63
N PRO A 173 29.75 -48.43 6.87
CA PRO A 173 28.97 -47.28 7.31
C PRO A 173 28.22 -47.59 8.62
N ILE A 174 28.03 -46.55 9.45
CA ILE A 174 27.27 -46.66 10.69
C ILE A 174 26.25 -45.55 10.76
N GLN A 175 25.13 -45.83 11.41
CA GLN A 175 24.06 -44.88 11.67
C GLN A 175 24.05 -44.57 13.16
N ILE A 176 23.98 -43.28 13.50
CA ILE A 176 23.95 -42.78 14.87
C ILE A 176 22.62 -42.06 15.11
N HIS A 177 22.02 -42.34 16.25
CA HIS A 177 20.85 -41.65 16.78
C HIS A 177 21.15 -41.29 18.23
N SER A 178 20.59 -40.21 18.74
CA SER A 178 20.71 -39.88 20.15
C SER A 178 19.37 -39.58 20.81
N GLN A 179 19.38 -39.64 22.14
CA GLN A 179 18.37 -38.96 22.96
C GLN A 179 18.66 -37.46 22.98
N PHE A 180 17.68 -36.67 23.41
CA PHE A 180 17.90 -35.25 23.65
C PHE A 180 19.05 -35.02 24.64
N PHE A 181 19.94 -34.09 24.31
CA PHE A 181 21.09 -33.71 25.11
C PHE A 181 21.21 -32.17 25.18
N PRO A 182 21.77 -31.63 26.27
CA PRO A 182 21.85 -30.20 26.45
C PRO A 182 22.95 -29.59 25.58
N VAL A 183 22.64 -28.46 24.93
CA VAL A 183 23.59 -27.62 24.19
C VAL A 183 23.39 -26.16 24.56
N ARG A 184 24.40 -25.32 24.27
CA ARG A 184 24.33 -23.86 24.42
C ARG A 184 24.79 -23.22 23.13
N VAL A 185 24.35 -21.99 22.90
CA VAL A 185 24.73 -21.16 21.75
C VAL A 185 25.40 -19.88 22.24
N LYS A 186 26.07 -19.17 21.34
CA LYS A 186 27.00 -18.07 21.68
C LYS A 186 26.36 -16.91 22.43
N ASP A 187 25.13 -16.56 22.07
CA ASP A 187 24.39 -15.36 22.48
C ASP A 187 23.22 -15.67 23.43
N TYR A 188 23.07 -16.92 23.87
CA TYR A 188 21.98 -17.32 24.77
C TYR A 188 22.48 -18.22 25.89
N SER A 189 22.28 -17.76 27.13
CA SER A 189 22.87 -18.37 28.33
C SER A 189 22.17 -19.64 28.81
N GLU A 190 20.92 -19.88 28.41
CA GLU A 190 20.16 -21.05 28.85
C GLU A 190 20.46 -22.29 28.01
N GLU A 191 20.18 -23.46 28.58
CA GLU A 191 20.38 -24.73 27.90
C GLU A 191 19.25 -25.04 26.92
N LEU A 192 19.64 -25.35 25.69
CA LEU A 192 18.78 -25.83 24.63
C LEU A 192 18.83 -27.35 24.58
N SER A 193 17.74 -27.96 24.14
CA SER A 193 17.64 -29.42 24.00
C SER A 193 17.85 -29.78 22.54
N LEU A 194 18.86 -30.59 22.22
CA LEU A 194 19.17 -31.02 20.85
C LEU A 194 19.16 -32.55 20.77
N LYS A 195 18.72 -33.08 19.63
CA LYS A 195 18.75 -34.50 19.32
C LYS A 195 19.39 -34.71 17.95
N ILE A 196 20.27 -35.71 17.86
CA ILE A 196 20.70 -36.26 16.58
C ILE A 196 19.59 -37.21 16.17
N ALA A 197 18.65 -36.70 15.38
CA ALA A 197 17.53 -37.48 14.87
C ALA A 197 18.06 -38.60 13.98
N GLU A 198 19.06 -38.31 13.15
CA GLU A 198 19.77 -39.29 12.35
C GLU A 198 21.14 -38.74 11.92
N ALA A 199 22.19 -39.55 11.99
CA ALA A 199 23.48 -39.24 11.37
C ALA A 199 24.03 -40.48 10.65
N MET A 200 24.30 -40.37 9.36
CA MET A 200 24.90 -41.43 8.55
C MET A 200 26.39 -41.16 8.38
N LEU A 201 27.23 -41.99 9.00
CA LEU A 201 28.68 -41.88 8.97
C LEU A 201 29.26 -42.90 7.98
N GLN A 202 29.64 -42.40 6.82
CA GLN A 202 30.32 -43.17 5.78
C GLN A 202 31.79 -43.37 6.11
N VAL A 203 32.38 -44.39 5.46
CA VAL A 203 33.82 -44.60 5.50
C VAL A 203 34.51 -43.50 4.68
N ASN A 204 35.55 -42.90 5.24
CA ASN A 204 36.48 -42.07 4.50
C ASN A 204 37.60 -42.97 3.96
N GLU A 205 37.59 -43.26 2.66
CA GLU A 205 38.49 -44.25 2.05
C GLU A 205 39.97 -43.97 2.30
N ASP A 206 40.38 -42.70 2.26
CA ASP A 206 41.78 -42.31 2.46
C ASP A 206 42.26 -42.54 3.90
N ASN A 207 41.31 -42.53 4.85
CA ASN A 207 41.55 -42.55 6.29
C ASN A 207 40.92 -43.78 6.99
N LYS A 208 40.42 -44.77 6.23
CA LYS A 208 39.65 -45.89 6.81
C LYS A 208 40.42 -46.76 7.80
N ILE A 209 41.76 -46.71 7.77
CA ILE A 209 42.58 -47.41 8.76
C ILE A 209 42.35 -46.92 10.18
N TYR A 210 42.00 -45.64 10.37
CA TYR A 210 41.73 -45.09 11.70
C TYR A 210 40.52 -45.76 12.37
N ILE A 211 39.54 -46.25 11.60
CA ILE A 211 38.40 -47.01 12.15
C ILE A 211 38.90 -48.25 12.90
N VAL A 212 39.85 -48.97 12.31
CA VAL A 212 40.42 -50.19 12.89
C VAL A 212 41.41 -49.86 14.00
N ALA A 213 42.20 -48.80 13.82
CA ALA A 213 43.25 -48.41 14.74
C ALA A 213 42.72 -47.81 16.06
N THR A 214 41.61 -47.08 16.01
CA THR A 214 40.96 -46.56 17.22
C THR A 214 40.02 -47.58 17.83
N ASN A 215 39.41 -48.46 17.01
CA ASN A 215 38.45 -49.48 17.44
C ASN A 215 37.34 -48.89 18.34
N GLU A 216 36.95 -47.64 18.06
CA GLU A 216 35.95 -46.90 18.84
C GLU A 216 34.59 -47.61 18.77
N GLN A 217 33.96 -47.79 19.92
CA GLN A 217 32.59 -48.29 19.98
C GLN A 217 31.61 -47.23 19.48
N VAL A 218 30.53 -47.64 18.81
CA VAL A 218 29.51 -46.72 18.28
C VAL A 218 28.94 -45.80 19.37
N SER A 219 28.73 -46.32 20.57
CA SER A 219 28.25 -45.55 21.73
C SER A 219 29.23 -44.45 22.17
N GLN A 220 30.53 -44.73 22.16
CA GLN A 220 31.58 -43.76 22.48
C GLN A 220 31.64 -42.67 21.41
N LEU A 221 31.59 -43.06 20.13
CA LEU A 221 31.58 -42.11 19.03
C LEU A 221 30.36 -41.19 19.07
N GLN A 222 29.19 -41.72 19.41
CA GLN A 222 27.98 -40.91 19.63
C GLN A 222 28.19 -39.86 20.72
N GLN A 223 28.74 -40.23 21.88
CA GLN A 223 29.00 -39.29 22.98
C GLN A 223 29.99 -38.19 22.57
N LEU A 224 31.08 -38.56 21.90
CA LEU A 224 32.07 -37.60 21.41
C LEU A 224 31.48 -36.66 20.35
N LEU A 225 30.62 -37.19 19.48
CA LEU A 225 29.90 -36.39 18.48
C LEU A 225 28.98 -35.36 19.16
N GLN A 226 28.21 -35.76 20.18
CA GLN A 226 27.37 -34.85 20.96
C GLN A 226 28.20 -33.75 21.63
N GLN A 227 29.34 -34.09 22.23
CA GLN A 227 30.26 -33.12 22.82
C GLN A 227 30.77 -32.13 21.78
N GLN A 228 31.22 -32.61 20.63
CA GLN A 228 31.77 -31.75 19.58
C GLN A 228 30.72 -30.84 18.95
N ILE A 229 29.49 -31.34 18.77
CA ILE A 229 28.35 -30.52 18.36
C ILE A 229 28.09 -29.42 19.40
N GLY A 230 28.09 -29.76 20.69
CA GLY A 230 27.89 -28.80 21.78
C GLY A 230 28.97 -27.70 21.83
N VAL A 231 30.24 -28.06 21.60
CA VAL A 231 31.34 -27.09 21.50
C VAL A 231 31.14 -26.17 20.29
N PHE A 232 30.87 -26.75 19.11
CA PHE A 232 30.67 -25.98 17.90
C PHE A 232 29.55 -24.95 18.03
N LEU A 233 28.37 -25.38 18.51
CA LEU A 233 27.21 -24.50 18.67
C LEU A 233 27.47 -23.36 19.65
N ARG A 234 28.17 -23.63 20.75
CA ARG A 234 28.52 -22.63 21.75
C ARG A 234 29.40 -21.52 21.18
N GLU A 235 30.33 -21.88 20.32
CA GLU A 235 31.34 -20.94 19.80
C GLU A 235 30.88 -20.24 18.50
N ASN A 236 30.05 -20.90 17.69
CA ASN A 236 29.81 -20.51 16.30
C ASN A 236 28.34 -20.30 15.92
N ALA A 237 27.38 -20.63 16.78
CA ALA A 237 25.96 -20.49 16.47
C ALA A 237 25.30 -19.44 17.35
N THR A 238 24.42 -18.64 16.75
CA THR A 238 23.47 -17.77 17.47
C THR A 238 22.16 -18.51 17.77
N LEU A 239 21.37 -18.03 18.73
CA LEU A 239 20.03 -18.55 19.01
C LEU A 239 19.14 -18.44 17.77
N ASN A 240 19.29 -17.37 17.01
CA ASN A 240 18.54 -17.15 15.78
C ASN A 240 18.86 -18.23 14.73
N GLU A 241 20.15 -18.48 14.45
CA GLU A 241 20.56 -19.58 13.56
C GLU A 241 20.10 -20.94 14.08
N PHE A 242 20.14 -21.16 15.40
CA PHE A 242 19.68 -22.41 16.00
C PHE A 242 18.18 -22.66 15.80
N ILE A 243 17.33 -21.63 15.83
CA ILE A 243 15.87 -21.79 15.70
C ILE A 243 15.42 -21.87 14.24
N TYR A 244 16.03 -21.07 13.37
CA TYR A 244 15.57 -20.92 11.99
C TYR A 244 16.41 -21.70 10.98
N GLN A 245 17.65 -22.08 11.33
CA GLN A 245 18.60 -22.69 10.40
C GLN A 245 19.19 -24.02 10.88
N LEU A 246 18.62 -24.64 11.94
CA LEU A 246 19.14 -25.89 12.51
C LEU A 246 19.38 -27.00 11.49
N ASN A 247 18.49 -27.11 10.50
CA ASN A 247 18.57 -28.08 9.40
C ASN A 247 18.92 -27.44 8.05
N GLY A 248 19.37 -26.18 8.06
CA GLY A 248 19.81 -25.41 6.89
C GLY A 248 21.29 -25.03 7.01
N GLN A 249 21.60 -23.73 6.90
CA GLN A 249 22.99 -23.25 6.86
C GLN A 249 23.81 -23.63 8.12
N LEU A 250 23.20 -23.63 9.31
CA LEU A 250 23.90 -24.02 10.54
C LEU A 250 24.31 -25.50 10.52
N ARG A 251 23.44 -26.39 10.02
CA ARG A 251 23.76 -27.81 9.83
C ARG A 251 24.96 -27.97 8.90
N ASP A 252 24.96 -27.25 7.79
CA ASP A 252 26.01 -27.41 6.77
C ASP A 252 27.37 -26.96 7.33
N LYS A 253 27.42 -25.82 8.03
CA LYS A 253 28.63 -25.38 8.76
C LYS A 253 29.10 -26.43 9.78
N LEU A 254 28.16 -27.01 10.54
CA LEU A 254 28.46 -28.06 11.52
C LEU A 254 29.00 -29.33 10.85
N VAL A 255 28.40 -29.79 9.74
CA VAL A 255 28.86 -30.98 9.01
C VAL A 255 30.27 -30.79 8.48
N THR A 256 30.58 -29.62 7.90
CA THR A 256 31.94 -29.28 7.46
C THR A 256 32.91 -29.34 8.63
N HIS A 257 32.60 -28.67 9.75
CA HIS A 257 33.45 -28.71 10.95
C HIS A 257 33.69 -30.12 11.47
N LEU A 258 32.63 -30.93 11.56
CA LEU A 258 32.73 -32.32 12.02
C LEU A 258 33.56 -33.18 11.07
N ASN A 259 33.39 -33.03 9.77
CA ASN A 259 34.16 -33.79 8.78
C ASN A 259 35.64 -33.42 8.80
N ASP A 260 35.95 -32.13 8.81
CA ASP A 260 37.31 -31.64 8.61
C ASP A 260 38.16 -31.72 9.88
N HIS A 261 37.56 -31.49 11.06
CA HIS A 261 38.30 -31.37 12.32
C HIS A 261 38.12 -32.53 13.30
N PHE A 262 37.04 -33.31 13.18
CA PHE A 262 36.71 -34.34 14.17
C PHE A 262 36.70 -35.77 13.62
N LEU A 263 36.03 -36.01 12.49
CA LEU A 263 35.81 -37.35 11.92
C LEU A 263 36.94 -37.81 11.00
N LEU A 264 37.71 -36.88 10.42
CA LEU A 264 38.85 -37.21 9.56
C LEU A 264 39.83 -38.17 10.24
N ASN A 265 40.23 -37.86 11.47
CA ASN A 265 41.14 -38.69 12.29
C ASN A 265 40.50 -39.96 12.86
N ARG A 266 39.24 -40.23 12.51
CA ARG A 266 38.49 -41.45 12.86
C ARG A 266 38.17 -42.28 11.61
N GLY A 267 38.60 -41.83 10.43
CA GLY A 267 38.34 -42.52 9.17
C GLY A 267 36.87 -42.47 8.74
N ARG A 268 36.12 -41.49 9.25
CA ARG A 268 34.68 -41.33 9.00
C ARG A 268 34.39 -40.00 8.32
N LYS A 269 33.21 -39.90 7.70
CA LYS A 269 32.61 -38.64 7.27
C LYS A 269 31.09 -38.73 7.38
N ILE A 270 30.44 -37.64 7.76
CA ILE A 270 29.00 -37.49 7.73
C ILE A 270 28.57 -37.31 6.27
N SER A 271 27.69 -38.19 5.78
CA SER A 271 26.99 -38.02 4.50
C SER A 271 25.59 -37.44 4.68
N TYR A 272 25.00 -37.61 5.86
CA TYR A 272 23.67 -37.12 6.19
C TYR A 272 23.58 -36.83 7.69
N LEU A 273 22.96 -35.71 8.05
CA LEU A 273 22.71 -35.28 9.42
C LEU A 273 21.32 -34.64 9.52
N ALA A 274 20.49 -35.16 10.40
CA ALA A 274 19.21 -34.60 10.79
C ALA A 274 19.25 -34.27 12.28
N LEU A 275 18.88 -33.03 12.60
CA LEU A 275 18.87 -32.49 13.95
C LEU A 275 17.44 -32.11 14.34
N ASP A 276 17.12 -32.29 15.61
CA ASP A 276 15.80 -31.96 16.16
C ASP A 276 15.95 -31.29 17.54
N SER A 277 14.99 -30.44 17.91
CA SER A 277 14.99 -29.71 19.18
C SER A 277 13.58 -29.51 19.70
N SER A 278 13.32 -29.96 20.93
CA SER A 278 12.01 -29.83 21.58
C SER A 278 11.67 -28.39 22.03
N LYS A 279 12.63 -27.46 21.96
CA LYS A 279 12.44 -26.08 22.45
C LYS A 279 12.17 -25.05 21.34
N ILE A 280 12.34 -25.41 20.07
CA ILE A 280 12.22 -24.47 18.93
C ILE A 280 10.87 -23.73 18.97
N ASP A 281 9.76 -24.47 19.05
CA ASP A 281 8.43 -23.86 18.99
C ASP A 281 8.12 -22.99 20.23
N SER A 282 8.63 -23.36 21.39
CA SER A 282 8.45 -22.58 22.63
C SER A 282 9.26 -21.28 22.66
N LEU A 283 10.35 -21.21 21.91
CA LEU A 283 11.26 -20.07 21.88
C LEU A 283 10.95 -19.09 20.75
N ARG A 284 10.26 -19.55 19.71
CA ARG A 284 9.79 -18.68 18.62
C ARG A 284 8.78 -17.65 19.17
N PRO A 285 8.98 -16.36 18.86
CA PRO A 285 7.95 -15.35 19.10
C PRO A 285 6.67 -15.73 18.35
N LYS A 286 5.51 -15.35 18.90
CA LYS A 286 4.23 -15.52 18.20
C LYS A 286 4.13 -14.65 16.94
N GLU A 287 4.79 -13.50 16.96
CA GLU A 287 4.80 -12.52 15.87
C GLU A 287 6.22 -11.98 15.68
N GLU A 288 6.73 -12.01 14.44
CA GLU A 288 8.07 -11.49 14.10
C GLU A 288 8.05 -9.99 13.80
N SER A 289 6.88 -9.47 13.45
CA SER A 289 6.59 -8.05 13.24
C SER A 289 5.48 -7.65 14.19
N SER A 290 5.69 -6.59 14.96
CA SER A 290 4.69 -6.07 15.89
C SER A 290 4.41 -4.61 15.58
N GLN A 291 3.13 -4.27 15.53
CA GLN A 291 2.64 -2.89 15.41
C GLN A 291 2.11 -2.46 16.78
N PHE A 292 2.56 -1.29 17.23
CA PHE A 292 2.16 -0.70 18.49
C PHE A 292 1.63 0.71 18.28
N GLU A 293 0.56 1.06 18.96
CA GLU A 293 -0.04 2.38 18.97
C GLU A 293 -0.08 2.90 20.40
N TYR A 294 0.49 4.09 20.61
CA TYR A 294 0.66 4.67 21.94
C TYR A 294 0.43 6.18 21.92
N ASN A 295 -0.35 6.69 22.88
CA ASN A 295 -0.63 8.12 23.03
C ASN A 295 -0.07 8.64 24.38
N ASP A 296 0.93 9.54 24.36
CA ASP A 296 1.40 10.25 25.57
C ASP A 296 0.63 11.57 25.73
N ASN A 297 -0.36 11.58 26.63
CA ASN A 297 -1.23 12.73 26.88
C ASN A 297 -0.60 13.81 27.80
N ALA A 298 0.68 13.70 28.15
CA ALA A 298 1.29 14.55 29.17
C ALA A 298 2.67 15.12 28.78
N VAL A 299 2.79 15.60 27.54
CA VAL A 299 4.03 16.22 27.05
C VAL A 299 4.02 17.71 27.30
N LYS A 300 5.02 18.23 28.02
CA LYS A 300 5.22 19.67 28.22
C LYS A 300 6.09 20.24 27.11
N VAL A 301 5.64 21.32 26.49
CA VAL A 301 6.36 22.06 25.46
C VAL A 301 6.49 23.53 25.84
N LYS A 302 7.51 24.19 25.32
CA LYS A 302 7.86 25.57 25.67
C LYS A 302 6.70 26.51 25.31
N ASN A 303 6.41 27.46 26.20
CA ASN A 303 5.35 28.45 26.06
C ASN A 303 3.92 27.87 25.93
N CYS A 304 3.71 26.62 26.33
CA CYS A 304 2.38 26.00 26.40
C CYS A 304 2.02 25.66 27.85
N PRO A 305 0.99 26.29 28.45
CA PRO A 305 0.62 26.06 29.84
C PRO A 305 -0.04 24.70 30.08
N THR A 306 -0.69 24.12 29.06
CA THR A 306 -1.29 22.79 29.11
C THR A 306 -0.41 21.75 28.43
N PRO A 307 -0.35 20.50 28.94
CA PRO A 307 0.30 19.41 28.23
C PRO A 307 -0.39 19.14 26.89
N ILE A 308 0.38 18.72 25.90
CA ILE A 308 -0.12 18.25 24.60
C ILE A 308 -0.09 16.73 24.54
N SER A 309 -0.90 16.15 23.65
CA SER A 309 -0.87 14.73 23.33
C SER A 309 0.07 14.46 22.15
N MET A 310 0.81 13.36 22.21
CA MET A 310 1.62 12.84 21.10
C MET A 310 1.18 11.42 20.79
N ALA A 311 0.77 11.17 19.55
CA ALA A 311 0.46 9.85 19.04
C ALA A 311 1.69 9.23 18.39
N HIS A 312 1.96 7.98 18.75
CA HIS A 312 3.06 7.17 18.28
C HIS A 312 2.54 5.90 17.64
N THR A 313 2.88 5.66 16.38
CA THR A 313 2.63 4.39 15.68
C THR A 313 3.96 3.79 15.30
N VAL A 314 4.30 2.63 15.88
CA VAL A 314 5.60 1.98 15.68
C VAL A 314 5.39 0.61 15.07
N VAL A 315 6.14 0.32 14.01
CA VAL A 315 6.25 -1.03 13.45
C VAL A 315 7.70 -1.49 13.60
N MET A 316 7.90 -2.61 14.28
CA MET A 316 9.22 -3.18 14.53
C MET A 316 9.33 -4.62 14.04
N ASN A 317 10.53 -4.98 13.58
CA ASN A 317 10.86 -6.35 13.18
C ASN A 317 11.93 -6.91 14.13
N LEU A 318 11.75 -8.16 14.55
CA LEU A 318 12.78 -8.89 15.28
C LEU A 318 13.88 -9.34 14.31
N ASN A 319 15.11 -8.86 14.53
CA ASN A 319 16.28 -9.26 13.75
C ASN A 319 17.18 -10.25 14.49
N ASP A 320 17.23 -10.16 15.83
CA ASP A 320 18.10 -10.94 16.69
C ASP A 320 17.36 -11.41 17.95
N LEU A 321 16.89 -12.66 17.91
CA LEU A 321 16.19 -13.30 19.01
C LEU A 321 17.09 -13.51 20.25
N GLY A 322 18.40 -13.71 20.05
CA GLY A 322 19.36 -13.90 21.13
C GLY A 322 19.42 -12.68 22.03
N LYS A 323 19.60 -11.49 21.42
CA LYS A 323 19.55 -10.20 22.12
C LYS A 323 18.22 -9.97 22.83
N TYR A 324 17.09 -10.27 22.19
CA TYR A 324 15.78 -10.07 22.79
C TYR A 324 15.58 -10.91 24.05
N LYS A 325 15.94 -12.20 23.99
CA LYS A 325 15.87 -13.08 25.17
C LYS A 325 16.87 -12.69 26.26
N ALA A 326 18.07 -12.24 25.88
CA ALA A 326 19.07 -11.75 26.82
C ALA A 326 18.64 -10.46 27.54
N ALA A 327 17.84 -9.61 26.88
CA ALA A 327 17.30 -8.38 27.47
C ALA A 327 16.27 -8.63 28.59
N ARG A 328 15.72 -9.86 28.70
CA ARG A 328 14.74 -10.26 29.73
C ARG A 328 13.55 -9.31 29.83
N ILE A 329 13.00 -8.94 28.68
CA ILE A 329 11.81 -8.07 28.61
C ILE A 329 10.57 -8.95 28.77
N ASP A 330 9.83 -8.75 29.87
CA ASP A 330 8.60 -9.49 30.15
C ASP A 330 7.47 -9.14 29.16
N ASN A 331 7.33 -7.85 28.86
CA ASN A 331 6.34 -7.32 27.93
C ASN A 331 6.97 -6.23 27.04
N LEU A 332 7.06 -6.51 25.73
CA LEU A 332 7.65 -5.61 24.74
C LEU A 332 6.88 -4.30 24.59
N GLU A 333 5.56 -4.33 24.64
CA GLU A 333 4.68 -3.16 24.53
C GLU A 333 4.95 -2.19 25.69
N THR A 334 4.87 -2.66 26.93
CA THR A 334 5.11 -1.83 28.12
C THR A 334 6.54 -1.27 28.15
N TRP A 335 7.52 -2.05 27.70
CA TRP A 335 8.91 -1.59 27.57
C TRP A 335 9.02 -0.48 26.52
N LEU A 336 8.41 -0.67 25.35
CA LEU A 336 8.44 0.28 24.24
C LEU A 336 7.75 1.60 24.62
N GLU A 337 6.57 1.54 25.24
CA GLU A 337 5.86 2.70 25.76
C GLU A 337 6.73 3.50 26.74
N GLY A 338 7.37 2.82 27.70
CA GLY A 338 8.26 3.46 28.66
C GLY A 338 9.44 4.17 27.99
N LYS A 339 10.03 3.57 26.95
CA LYS A 339 11.14 4.13 26.18
C LYS A 339 10.71 5.32 25.33
N LEU A 340 9.65 5.17 24.54
CA LEU A 340 9.07 6.24 23.74
C LEU A 340 8.72 7.45 24.60
N LYS A 341 8.01 7.25 25.71
CA LYS A 341 7.65 8.31 26.66
C LYS A 341 8.88 9.09 27.15
N LYS A 342 9.97 8.39 27.49
CA LYS A 342 11.23 9.02 27.93
C LYS A 342 11.90 9.82 26.80
N ILE A 343 12.03 9.21 25.61
CA ILE A 343 12.65 9.82 24.42
C ILE A 343 11.87 11.06 24.00
N THR A 344 10.56 10.92 23.80
CA THR A 344 9.63 11.99 23.41
C THR A 344 9.73 13.17 24.37
N ARG A 345 9.64 12.94 25.70
CA ARG A 345 9.77 14.03 26.68
C ARG A 345 11.12 14.71 26.63
N THR A 346 12.20 13.96 26.45
CA THR A 346 13.57 14.52 26.39
C THR A 346 13.73 15.42 25.16
N ILE A 347 13.23 14.99 24.02
CA ILE A 347 13.34 15.73 22.75
C ILE A 347 12.43 16.96 22.74
N LEU A 348 11.26 16.89 23.38
CA LEU A 348 10.26 17.95 23.36
C LEU A 348 10.46 19.02 24.43
N ILE A 349 11.32 18.77 25.42
CA ILE A 349 11.73 19.80 26.38
C ILE A 349 12.36 20.97 25.63
N GLY A 350 11.80 22.16 25.84
CA GLY A 350 12.30 23.41 25.26
C GLY A 350 11.87 23.69 23.83
N LYS A 351 11.19 22.76 23.14
CA LYS A 351 10.62 22.99 21.81
C LYS A 351 9.28 23.72 21.89
N GLU A 352 9.03 24.60 20.94
CA GLU A 352 7.73 25.29 20.81
C GLU A 352 6.73 24.42 20.05
N TYR A 353 5.43 24.59 20.29
CA TYR A 353 4.38 23.81 19.61
C TYR A 353 4.46 23.94 18.08
N ALA A 354 4.74 25.14 17.57
CA ALA A 354 4.93 25.36 16.15
C ALA A 354 6.14 24.59 15.59
N GLU A 355 7.22 24.44 16.36
CA GLU A 355 8.39 23.65 15.94
C GLU A 355 8.04 22.17 15.91
N LEU A 356 7.26 21.69 16.86
CA LEU A 356 6.72 20.33 16.89
C LEU A 356 5.94 19.97 15.62
N MET A 357 5.13 20.91 15.13
CA MET A 357 4.30 20.73 13.94
C MET A 357 5.09 20.84 12.63
N LEU A 358 6.25 21.52 12.65
CA LEU A 358 7.04 21.85 11.44
C LEU A 358 8.38 21.11 11.33
N SER A 359 8.87 20.52 12.41
CA SER A 359 10.22 19.94 12.47
C SER A 359 10.25 18.43 12.27
N GLU A 360 11.44 17.91 11.97
CA GLU A 360 11.80 16.50 11.97
C GLU A 360 11.84 15.87 13.39
N THR A 361 11.03 16.35 14.32
CA THR A 361 10.96 15.80 15.68
C THR A 361 10.65 14.30 15.64
N GLY A 362 9.77 13.86 14.73
CA GLY A 362 9.50 12.44 14.53
C GLY A 362 10.75 11.64 14.18
N GLU A 363 11.63 12.18 13.33
CA GLU A 363 12.89 11.52 12.95
C GLU A 363 13.89 11.49 14.11
N GLN A 364 13.94 12.54 14.93
CA GLN A 364 14.78 12.54 16.14
C GLN A 364 14.33 11.48 17.15
N ILE A 365 13.01 11.33 17.35
CA ILE A 365 12.44 10.27 18.20
C ILE A 365 12.77 8.91 17.61
N LYS A 366 12.63 8.75 16.29
CA LYS A 366 12.95 7.52 15.56
C LYS A 366 14.41 7.11 15.75
N ASN A 367 15.36 8.01 15.51
CA ASN A 367 16.78 7.73 15.62
C ASN A 367 17.20 7.30 17.04
N GLN A 368 16.64 7.96 18.07
CA GLN A 368 16.88 7.54 19.46
C GLN A 368 16.23 6.19 19.78
N LEU A 369 15.02 5.95 19.27
CA LEU A 369 14.33 4.67 19.46
C LEU A 369 15.06 3.53 18.76
N GLU A 370 15.54 3.74 17.53
CA GLU A 370 16.32 2.77 16.76
C GLU A 370 17.51 2.25 17.56
N THR A 371 18.25 3.15 18.20
CA THR A 371 19.39 2.78 19.06
C THR A 371 18.97 1.88 20.23
N GLU A 372 17.84 2.19 20.85
CA GLU A 372 17.31 1.45 22.00
C GLU A 372 16.74 0.09 21.60
N VAL A 373 16.06 -0.01 20.45
CA VAL A 373 15.47 -1.28 19.98
C VAL A 373 16.53 -2.20 19.38
N GLU A 374 17.58 -1.65 18.76
CA GLU A 374 18.72 -2.43 18.24
C GLU A 374 19.46 -3.16 19.38
N PHE A 375 19.55 -2.52 20.55
CA PHE A 375 20.14 -3.12 21.75
C PHE A 375 19.42 -4.40 22.17
N ILE A 376 18.10 -4.48 21.94
CA ILE A 376 17.27 -5.64 22.27
C ILE A 376 17.02 -6.56 21.06
N GLY A 377 17.68 -6.31 19.93
CA GLY A 377 17.60 -7.16 18.74
C GLY A 377 16.44 -6.87 17.78
N TYR A 378 15.75 -5.74 17.94
CA TYR A 378 14.72 -5.26 17.03
C TYR A 378 15.25 -4.18 16.09
N SER A 379 14.53 -3.94 15.00
CA SER A 379 14.70 -2.75 14.15
C SER A 379 13.38 -2.02 13.97
N VAL A 380 13.42 -0.69 13.91
CA VAL A 380 12.24 0.11 13.57
C VAL A 380 12.08 0.09 12.05
N LYS A 381 10.96 -0.46 11.58
CA LYS A 381 10.59 -0.40 10.16
C LYS A 381 9.90 0.92 9.85
N HIS A 382 9.03 1.36 10.76
CA HIS A 382 8.27 2.59 10.60
C HIS A 382 7.98 3.20 11.98
N LEU A 383 8.13 4.52 12.09
CA LEU A 383 7.68 5.30 13.24
C LEU A 383 7.00 6.57 12.75
N VAL A 384 5.75 6.76 13.17
CA VAL A 384 5.08 8.06 13.10
C VAL A 384 4.96 8.59 14.52
N SER A 385 5.33 9.85 14.73
CA SER A 385 5.26 10.51 16.03
C SER A 385 4.84 11.96 15.83
N LYS A 386 3.54 12.23 15.99
CA LYS A 386 2.94 13.54 15.72
C LYS A 386 1.81 13.83 16.71
N PRO A 387 1.48 15.12 16.96
CA PRO A 387 0.24 15.47 17.66
C PRO A 387 -0.98 14.95 16.88
N PRO A 388 -2.01 14.39 17.54
CA PRO A 388 -3.22 13.91 16.88
C PRO A 388 -3.89 14.97 15.99
N GLU A 389 -3.86 16.23 16.42
CA GLU A 389 -4.45 17.35 15.68
C GLU A 389 -3.78 17.54 14.31
N LEU A 390 -2.47 17.30 14.21
CA LEU A 390 -1.75 17.37 12.94
C LEU A 390 -2.14 16.23 11.99
N ILE A 391 -2.33 15.03 12.53
CA ILE A 391 -2.77 13.87 11.75
C ILE A 391 -4.13 14.16 11.13
N ASP A 392 -5.06 14.67 11.95
CA ASP A 392 -6.39 15.09 11.48
C ASP A 392 -6.31 16.18 10.41
N LEU A 393 -5.45 17.19 10.59
CA LEU A 393 -5.26 18.29 9.63
C LEU A 393 -4.63 17.83 8.31
N GLU A 394 -3.67 16.91 8.33
CA GLU A 394 -3.02 16.35 7.14
C GLU A 394 -3.98 15.44 6.36
N GLU A 395 -4.77 14.62 7.06
CA GLU A 395 -5.70 13.67 6.44
C GLU A 395 -6.99 14.32 5.93
N LYS A 396 -7.60 15.18 6.75
CA LYS A 396 -8.94 15.75 6.49
C LYS A 396 -8.88 17.16 5.90
N GLY A 397 -7.76 17.86 6.03
CA GLY A 397 -7.62 19.25 5.61
C GLY A 397 -8.46 20.22 6.46
N ILE A 398 -8.68 21.40 5.90
CA ILE A 398 -9.58 22.43 6.45
C ILE A 398 -10.87 22.41 5.65
N HIS A 399 -11.97 22.21 6.35
CA HIS A 399 -13.27 22.09 5.74
C HIS A 399 -14.34 22.77 6.59
N PHE A 400 -15.12 23.64 5.97
CA PHE A 400 -16.36 24.18 6.53
C PHE A 400 -17.34 24.43 5.39
N ASP A 401 -18.56 23.95 5.57
CA ASP A 401 -19.66 24.06 4.60
C ASP A 401 -20.76 24.96 5.12
N ASP A 402 -21.45 25.62 4.19
CA ASP A 402 -22.65 26.44 4.39
C ASP A 402 -22.54 27.42 5.56
N SER A 403 -21.34 27.96 5.75
CA SER A 403 -21.06 28.88 6.82
C SER A 403 -21.55 30.27 6.41
N VAL A 404 -22.63 30.71 7.07
CA VAL A 404 -23.29 31.99 6.75
C VAL A 404 -22.50 33.16 7.35
N VAL A 405 -22.18 34.14 6.51
CA VAL A 405 -21.57 35.41 6.92
C VAL A 405 -22.52 36.57 6.62
N GLU A 406 -22.77 37.40 7.63
CA GLU A 406 -23.48 38.68 7.47
C GLU A 406 -22.47 39.76 7.06
N CYS A 407 -22.77 40.46 5.97
CA CYS A 407 -21.94 41.50 5.39
C CYS A 407 -22.79 42.72 5.02
N THR A 408 -22.14 43.88 4.90
CA THR A 408 -22.78 45.12 4.48
C THR A 408 -22.22 45.50 3.12
N THR A 409 -23.09 45.83 2.16
CA THR A 409 -22.66 46.36 0.86
C THR A 409 -22.05 47.76 1.00
N LYS A 410 -21.73 48.44 -0.11
CA LYS A 410 -21.28 49.84 -0.09
C LYS A 410 -22.29 50.78 0.58
N ASP A 411 -23.59 50.47 0.49
CA ASP A 411 -24.59 51.10 1.34
C ASP A 411 -24.70 50.33 2.67
N THR A 412 -24.23 50.96 3.75
CA THR A 412 -24.24 50.36 5.11
C THR A 412 -25.62 50.02 5.65
N ARG A 413 -26.69 50.58 5.06
CA ARG A 413 -28.08 50.25 5.42
C ARG A 413 -28.51 48.89 4.88
N ILE A 414 -27.80 48.35 3.89
CA ILE A 414 -28.11 47.09 3.24
C ILE A 414 -27.21 46.01 3.80
N LYS A 415 -27.84 45.10 4.55
CA LYS A 415 -27.23 43.89 5.09
C LYS A 415 -27.54 42.73 4.18
N SER A 416 -26.51 41.98 3.83
CA SER A 416 -26.62 40.81 2.98
C SER A 416 -26.00 39.59 3.65
N LYS A 417 -26.55 38.42 3.36
CA LYS A 417 -26.04 37.15 3.87
C LYS A 417 -25.47 36.29 2.74
N LEU A 418 -24.28 35.76 2.96
CA LEU A 418 -23.61 34.87 2.03
C LEU A 418 -23.36 33.52 2.70
N SER A 419 -23.63 32.44 1.98
CA SER A 419 -23.19 31.10 2.35
C SER A 419 -21.82 30.84 1.71
N ILE A 420 -20.85 30.42 2.54
CA ILE A 420 -19.49 30.11 2.09
C ILE A 420 -19.16 28.66 2.44
N SER A 421 -18.66 27.93 1.43
CA SER A 421 -18.11 26.59 1.60
C SER A 421 -16.67 26.53 1.10
N VAL A 422 -15.76 26.03 1.92
CA VAL A 422 -14.34 25.90 1.61
C VAL A 422 -13.88 24.49 1.96
N LYS A 423 -13.11 23.90 1.03
CA LYS A 423 -12.38 22.65 1.25
C LYS A 423 -10.95 22.80 0.76
N ALA A 424 -9.99 22.73 1.68
CA ALA A 424 -8.58 22.96 1.37
C ALA A 424 -7.66 22.00 2.12
N LYS A 425 -6.56 21.60 1.49
CA LYS A 425 -5.47 20.83 2.10
C LYS A 425 -4.28 21.70 2.44
N ILE A 426 -3.41 21.18 3.29
CA ILE A 426 -2.12 21.82 3.57
C ILE A 426 -1.24 21.71 2.33
N GLY A 427 -0.87 22.86 1.75
CA GLY A 427 0.09 22.95 0.66
C GLY A 427 1.52 23.20 1.15
N GLU A 428 1.67 24.15 2.09
CA GLU A 428 2.94 24.56 2.69
C GLU A 428 2.75 24.82 4.19
N ILE A 429 3.13 23.84 5.01
CA ILE A 429 2.89 23.87 6.46
C ILE A 429 3.62 25.03 7.16
N ASP A 430 4.79 25.46 6.65
CA ASP A 430 5.55 26.58 7.21
C ASP A 430 4.78 27.91 7.22
N LYS A 431 3.93 28.14 6.21
CA LYS A 431 3.09 29.35 6.14
C LYS A 431 1.95 29.32 7.17
N LEU A 432 1.56 28.13 7.64
CA LEU A 432 0.56 27.94 8.69
C LEU A 432 1.10 28.19 10.09
N LYS A 433 2.41 28.42 10.27
CA LYS A 433 3.07 28.60 11.58
C LYS A 433 2.36 29.54 12.54
N LYS A 434 1.77 30.63 12.02
CA LYS A 434 1.07 31.65 12.83
C LYS A 434 -0.28 31.17 13.37
N PHE A 435 -0.87 30.16 12.74
CA PHE A 435 -2.16 29.58 13.12
C PHE A 435 -1.99 28.33 13.99
N LEU A 436 -0.80 27.69 13.96
CA LEU A 436 -0.46 26.52 14.77
C LEU A 436 -0.30 26.92 16.25
N ASN A 437 -1.41 26.95 16.98
CA ASN A 437 -1.48 27.23 18.40
C ASN A 437 -2.30 26.14 19.12
N PRO A 438 -1.80 25.57 20.22
CA PRO A 438 -2.48 24.48 20.93
C PRO A 438 -3.84 24.88 21.55
N HIS A 439 -4.16 26.17 21.63
CA HIS A 439 -5.42 26.69 22.18
C HIS A 439 -6.39 27.22 21.13
N LYS A 440 -6.03 27.20 19.86
CA LYS A 440 -6.86 27.74 18.78
C LYS A 440 -7.19 26.65 17.78
N ASN A 441 -8.47 26.56 17.42
CA ASN A 441 -8.88 25.72 16.32
C ASN A 441 -8.47 26.40 15.00
N ILE A 442 -7.57 25.77 14.26
CA ILE A 442 -7.06 26.29 12.99
C ILE A 442 -8.18 26.47 11.97
N VAL A 443 -9.18 25.59 11.96
CA VAL A 443 -10.35 25.71 11.08
C VAL A 443 -11.11 27.00 11.35
N GLU A 444 -11.33 27.34 12.63
CA GLU A 444 -12.04 28.57 13.01
C GLU A 444 -11.22 29.83 12.72
N GLU A 445 -9.91 29.81 12.93
CA GLU A 445 -9.04 30.95 12.60
C GLU A 445 -8.98 31.22 11.10
N VAL A 446 -8.91 30.16 10.28
CA VAL A 446 -8.96 30.28 8.82
C VAL A 446 -10.35 30.75 8.37
N LYS A 447 -11.42 30.22 8.96
CA LYS A 447 -12.79 30.64 8.68
C LYS A 447 -13.00 32.13 8.94
N GLU A 448 -12.57 32.63 10.10
CA GLU A 448 -12.68 34.06 10.43
C GLU A 448 -11.85 34.92 9.47
N LEU A 449 -10.65 34.48 9.09
CA LEU A 449 -9.82 35.18 8.11
C LEU A 449 -10.52 35.31 6.74
N ILE A 450 -11.18 34.24 6.29
CA ILE A 450 -11.93 34.23 5.04
C ILE A 450 -13.18 35.11 5.15
N PHE A 451 -13.88 35.08 6.29
CA PHE A 451 -15.03 35.95 6.54
C PHE A 451 -14.67 37.43 6.53
N GLN A 452 -13.53 37.81 7.10
CA GLN A 452 -13.04 39.19 7.05
C GLN A 452 -12.72 39.63 5.62
N GLU A 453 -12.11 38.76 4.82
CA GLU A 453 -11.83 39.04 3.40
C GLU A 453 -13.14 39.25 2.61
N VAL A 454 -14.14 38.39 2.81
CA VAL A 454 -15.45 38.53 2.14
C VAL A 454 -16.16 39.80 2.57
N LYS A 455 -16.22 40.10 3.88
CA LYS A 455 -16.82 41.33 4.41
C LYS A 455 -16.18 42.58 3.81
N GLN A 456 -14.87 42.60 3.67
CA GLN A 456 -14.15 43.74 3.09
C GLN A 456 -14.51 43.93 1.61
N ASN A 457 -14.51 42.85 0.82
CA ASN A 457 -14.80 42.96 -0.62
C ASN A 457 -16.28 43.30 -0.90
N ILE A 458 -17.23 42.81 -0.08
CA ILE A 458 -18.65 43.17 -0.22
C ILE A 458 -18.91 44.64 0.13
N ARG A 459 -18.21 45.20 1.13
CA ARG A 459 -18.32 46.63 1.47
C ARG A 459 -17.93 47.59 0.33
N GLU A 460 -17.18 47.11 -0.66
CA GLU A 460 -16.81 47.89 -1.84
C GLU A 460 -17.78 47.67 -3.01
N THR A 461 -18.74 46.75 -2.89
CA THR A 461 -19.68 46.38 -3.95
C THR A 461 -20.96 47.21 -3.85
N GLU A 462 -21.37 47.82 -4.96
CA GLU A 462 -22.66 48.51 -5.05
C GLU A 462 -23.83 47.54 -4.81
N PRO A 463 -24.86 47.92 -4.04
CA PRO A 463 -26.01 47.06 -3.76
C PRO A 463 -26.69 46.55 -5.03
N GLU A 464 -26.87 47.42 -6.04
CA GLU A 464 -27.48 47.02 -7.31
C GLU A 464 -26.71 45.88 -7.96
N THR A 465 -25.37 45.99 -8.01
CA THR A 465 -24.51 44.97 -8.62
C THR A 465 -24.62 43.65 -7.84
N PHE A 466 -24.69 43.73 -6.51
CA PHE A 466 -24.85 42.56 -5.66
C PHE A 466 -26.16 41.81 -5.95
N TYR A 467 -27.31 42.49 -5.92
CA TYR A 467 -28.62 41.83 -6.06
C TYR A 467 -28.99 41.51 -7.52
N ARG A 468 -28.60 42.34 -8.48
CA ARG A 468 -28.93 42.16 -9.91
C ARG A 468 -28.11 41.05 -10.56
N ASN A 469 -26.81 41.04 -10.32
CA ASN A 469 -25.89 40.11 -10.97
C ASN A 469 -24.77 39.68 -10.02
N PHE A 470 -25.11 38.77 -9.11
CA PHE A 470 -24.16 38.27 -8.14
C PHE A 470 -23.02 37.44 -8.76
N SER A 471 -23.20 36.85 -9.95
CA SER A 471 -22.20 35.92 -10.50
C SER A 471 -20.79 36.53 -10.64
N PRO A 472 -20.59 37.73 -11.22
CA PRO A 472 -19.31 38.43 -11.22
C PRO A 472 -18.79 38.84 -9.84
N VAL A 473 -19.67 39.06 -8.85
CA VAL A 473 -19.27 39.35 -7.46
C VAL A 473 -18.77 38.06 -6.80
N GLY A 474 -19.53 36.98 -6.90
CA GLY A 474 -19.17 35.65 -6.42
C GLY A 474 -17.84 35.17 -6.98
N GLN A 475 -17.62 35.30 -8.30
CA GLN A 475 -16.36 34.89 -8.92
C GLN A 475 -15.15 35.68 -8.38
N ARG A 476 -15.28 37.00 -8.23
CA ARG A 476 -14.21 37.83 -7.62
C ARG A 476 -13.94 37.44 -6.17
N LEU A 477 -14.98 37.12 -5.39
CA LEU A 477 -14.82 36.64 -4.01
C LEU A 477 -14.10 35.30 -3.98
N VAL A 478 -14.48 34.36 -4.84
CA VAL A 478 -13.81 33.07 -4.98
C VAL A 478 -12.32 33.27 -5.26
N GLU A 479 -11.95 34.09 -6.25
CA GLU A 479 -10.54 34.38 -6.56
C GLU A 479 -9.76 34.98 -5.37
N LYS A 480 -10.39 35.86 -4.60
CA LYS A 480 -9.80 36.47 -3.41
C LYS A 480 -9.61 35.45 -2.29
N ILE A 481 -10.61 34.61 -2.04
CA ILE A 481 -10.57 33.51 -1.07
C ILE A 481 -9.45 32.54 -1.47
N SER A 482 -9.42 32.10 -2.72
CA SER A 482 -8.37 31.23 -3.29
C SER A 482 -6.97 31.80 -3.05
N LYS A 483 -6.77 33.08 -3.41
CA LYS A 483 -5.50 33.78 -3.17
C LYS A 483 -5.15 33.86 -1.69
N LYS A 484 -6.13 34.06 -0.81
CA LYS A 484 -5.92 34.13 0.64
C LYS A 484 -5.50 32.77 1.21
N LEU A 485 -6.17 31.70 0.80
CA LEU A 485 -5.84 30.32 1.16
C LEU A 485 -4.40 29.97 0.74
N LEU A 486 -4.03 30.29 -0.51
CA LEU A 486 -2.67 30.09 -1.02
C LEU A 486 -1.61 30.87 -0.21
N ASN A 487 -1.91 32.12 0.16
CA ASN A 487 -1.00 32.96 0.95
C ASN A 487 -0.73 32.42 2.35
N ILE A 488 -1.69 31.72 2.96
CA ILE A 488 -1.51 31.07 4.26
C ILE A 488 -1.00 29.62 4.16
N GLY A 489 -0.72 29.14 2.94
CA GLY A 489 -0.13 27.82 2.69
C GLY A 489 -1.15 26.70 2.51
N LEU A 490 -2.41 27.01 2.21
CA LEU A 490 -3.44 26.03 1.90
C LEU A 490 -3.64 25.93 0.38
N LYS A 491 -3.90 24.72 -0.11
CA LYS A 491 -4.29 24.43 -1.49
C LYS A 491 -5.73 23.99 -1.50
N GLU A 492 -6.55 24.65 -2.29
CA GLU A 492 -7.96 24.29 -2.49
C GLU A 492 -8.06 22.88 -3.07
N GLU A 493 -8.90 22.04 -2.48
CA GLU A 493 -9.29 20.77 -3.11
C GLU A 493 -10.34 21.01 -4.18
N ASN A 494 -11.28 21.91 -3.87
CA ASN A 494 -12.36 22.33 -4.72
C ASN A 494 -12.41 23.85 -4.73
N THR A 495 -12.87 24.42 -5.84
CA THR A 495 -13.16 25.85 -5.94
C THR A 495 -14.10 26.26 -4.80
N PRO A 496 -13.74 27.27 -3.98
CA PRO A 496 -14.62 27.79 -2.95
C PRO A 496 -15.99 28.13 -3.53
N SER A 497 -17.04 27.82 -2.78
CA SER A 497 -18.40 28.20 -3.14
C SER A 497 -18.80 29.42 -2.34
N VAL A 498 -19.24 30.47 -3.02
CA VAL A 498 -19.83 31.66 -2.41
C VAL A 498 -21.17 31.91 -3.07
N VAL A 499 -22.25 31.80 -2.31
CA VAL A 499 -23.62 31.92 -2.80
C VAL A 499 -24.39 32.91 -1.94
N GLN A 500 -25.27 33.69 -2.57
CA GLN A 500 -26.23 34.52 -1.85
C GLN A 500 -27.22 33.66 -1.08
N ASP A 501 -27.35 33.93 0.22
CA ASP A 501 -28.36 33.29 1.04
C ASP A 501 -29.71 34.01 0.88
N LYS A 502 -30.36 33.77 -0.27
CA LYS A 502 -31.64 34.40 -0.62
C LYS A 502 -32.75 34.15 0.39
N LYS A 503 -32.70 33.03 1.13
CA LYS A 503 -33.75 32.64 2.08
C LYS A 503 -33.76 33.49 3.34
N HIS A 504 -32.60 34.04 3.71
CA HIS A 504 -32.43 34.76 4.98
C HIS A 504 -32.04 36.23 4.79
N ASP A 505 -32.06 36.71 3.54
CA ASP A 505 -31.74 38.08 3.15
C ASP A 505 -33.03 38.92 3.05
N GLU A 506 -33.06 40.03 3.77
CA GLU A 506 -34.27 40.85 3.94
C GLU A 506 -34.79 41.41 2.60
N PHE A 507 -33.90 41.75 1.67
CA PHE A 507 -34.29 42.26 0.35
C PHE A 507 -34.94 41.19 -0.52
N PHE A 508 -34.38 39.97 -0.54
CA PHE A 508 -34.97 38.85 -1.29
C PHE A 508 -36.31 38.43 -0.69
N MET A 509 -36.43 38.38 0.64
CA MET A 509 -37.70 38.09 1.31
C MET A 509 -38.76 39.16 0.99
N TYR A 510 -38.39 40.44 1.00
CA TYR A 510 -39.30 41.53 0.66
C TYR A 510 -39.80 41.45 -0.78
N PHE A 511 -38.88 41.20 -1.72
CA PHE A 511 -39.21 41.07 -3.14
C PHE A 511 -40.03 39.80 -3.45
N ASP A 512 -39.67 38.65 -2.89
CA ASP A 512 -40.40 37.40 -3.11
C ASP A 512 -41.86 37.53 -2.66
N GLU A 513 -42.11 38.25 -1.56
CA GLU A 513 -43.48 38.49 -1.08
C GLU A 513 -44.22 39.52 -1.95
N LEU A 514 -43.54 40.49 -2.58
CA LEU A 514 -44.13 41.40 -3.57
C LEU A 514 -44.55 40.68 -4.87
N VAL A 515 -43.90 39.58 -5.26
CA VAL A 515 -44.18 38.89 -6.52
C VAL A 515 -45.18 37.74 -6.35
N LYS A 516 -45.45 37.34 -5.11
CA LYS A 516 -46.18 36.12 -4.73
C LYS A 516 -47.62 36.05 -5.24
N GLU A 517 -48.41 37.10 -5.06
CA GLU A 517 -49.85 37.09 -5.37
C GLU A 517 -50.26 38.27 -6.28
N PRO A 518 -51.32 38.12 -7.09
CA PRO A 518 -51.97 39.25 -7.75
C PRO A 518 -52.65 40.17 -6.72
N TYR A 519 -52.44 41.47 -6.83
CA TYR A 519 -53.03 42.48 -5.98
C TYR A 519 -54.30 43.04 -6.61
N PRO A 520 -55.43 43.02 -5.89
CA PRO A 520 -56.68 43.59 -6.40
C PRO A 520 -56.61 45.12 -6.44
N TYR A 521 -57.35 45.70 -7.37
CA TYR A 521 -57.63 47.14 -7.43
C TYR A 521 -59.11 47.37 -7.74
N GLU A 522 -59.68 48.45 -7.21
CA GLU A 522 -61.06 48.85 -7.46
C GLU A 522 -61.16 50.36 -7.70
N VAL A 523 -61.67 50.75 -8.86
CA VAL A 523 -61.86 52.16 -9.22
C VAL A 523 -63.29 52.43 -9.63
N THR A 524 -63.97 53.27 -8.84
CA THR A 524 -65.25 53.88 -9.21
C THR A 524 -65.02 55.17 -9.99
N PHE A 525 -65.77 55.39 -11.07
CA PHE A 525 -65.71 56.64 -11.84
C PHE A 525 -67.11 57.19 -12.15
N PRO A 526 -67.30 58.52 -12.12
CA PRO A 526 -68.60 59.12 -12.32
C PRO A 526 -69.06 59.09 -13.78
N ILE A 527 -70.30 58.64 -14.01
CA ILE A 527 -71.05 58.87 -15.25
C ILE A 527 -72.07 59.98 -14.97
N LEU A 528 -72.20 60.94 -15.88
CA LEU A 528 -72.98 62.19 -15.73
C LEU A 528 -74.51 62.01 -15.83
N GLU A 529 -75.10 60.97 -15.22
CA GLU A 529 -76.56 60.81 -15.14
C GLU A 529 -77.01 60.77 -13.66
N GLU A 530 -77.97 61.63 -13.31
CA GLU A 530 -78.53 61.73 -11.95
C GLU A 530 -79.39 60.49 -11.65
N ASN A 531 -78.87 59.64 -10.75
CA ASN A 531 -79.52 58.51 -10.05
C ASN A 531 -79.16 57.06 -10.46
N GLU A 532 -77.97 56.77 -10.99
CA GLU A 532 -77.46 55.39 -11.06
C GLU A 532 -76.12 55.18 -10.31
N GLU A 533 -75.91 53.97 -9.80
CA GLU A 533 -74.65 53.56 -9.14
C GLU A 533 -73.45 53.73 -10.09
N PHE A 534 -72.35 54.27 -9.55
CA PHE A 534 -71.12 54.44 -10.32
C PHE A 534 -70.57 53.09 -10.80
N PRO A 535 -70.25 52.92 -12.10
CA PRO A 535 -69.60 51.72 -12.57
C PRO A 535 -68.28 51.49 -11.84
N LYS A 536 -68.04 50.23 -11.51
CA LYS A 536 -66.81 49.76 -10.87
C LYS A 536 -65.91 49.10 -11.90
N LEU A 537 -64.69 49.60 -12.02
CA LEU A 537 -63.61 48.90 -12.71
C LEU A 537 -62.82 48.13 -11.65
N THR A 538 -62.99 46.81 -11.65
CA THR A 538 -62.24 45.91 -10.76
C THR A 538 -61.21 45.14 -11.57
N GLY A 539 -60.10 44.78 -10.94
CA GLY A 539 -59.12 43.91 -11.55
C GLY A 539 -58.00 43.56 -10.59
N SER A 540 -56.95 42.96 -11.12
CA SER A 540 -55.75 42.67 -10.35
C SER A 540 -54.50 42.85 -11.21
N PHE A 541 -53.41 43.25 -10.55
CA PHE A 541 -52.09 43.34 -11.15
C PHE A 541 -51.11 42.49 -10.36
N ARG A 542 -50.03 42.05 -11.01
CA ARG A 542 -48.92 41.34 -10.38
C ARG A 542 -47.62 42.11 -10.60
N ILE A 543 -46.78 42.18 -9.57
CA ILE A 543 -45.41 42.68 -9.70
C ILE A 543 -44.57 41.54 -10.28
N LEU A 544 -43.83 41.82 -11.34
CA LEU A 544 -43.01 40.83 -12.05
C LEU A 544 -41.55 40.90 -11.62
N ASP A 545 -40.99 42.11 -11.55
CA ASP A 545 -39.58 42.34 -11.29
C ASP A 545 -39.33 43.77 -10.79
N VAL A 546 -38.11 44.03 -10.33
CA VAL A 546 -37.59 45.39 -10.16
C VAL A 546 -37.27 45.95 -11.55
N ASP A 547 -37.47 47.25 -11.77
CA ASP A 547 -37.06 47.93 -13.00
C ASP A 547 -35.54 48.12 -13.01
N TRP A 548 -34.83 47.06 -13.34
CA TRP A 548 -33.36 47.07 -13.51
C TRP A 548 -32.88 47.90 -14.71
N THR A 549 -33.79 48.37 -15.56
CA THR A 549 -33.48 49.06 -16.83
C THR A 549 -33.69 50.56 -16.79
N GLY A 550 -34.52 51.05 -15.88
CA GLY A 550 -34.74 52.47 -15.65
C GLY A 550 -33.59 53.12 -14.89
N GLU A 551 -33.24 54.37 -15.27
CA GLU A 551 -32.13 55.14 -14.67
C GLU A 551 -32.19 55.26 -13.14
N LEU A 552 -33.37 55.14 -12.53
CA LEU A 552 -33.59 55.25 -11.08
C LEU A 552 -34.36 54.04 -10.50
N GLY A 553 -34.59 52.98 -11.28
CA GLY A 553 -35.50 51.91 -10.86
C GLY A 553 -35.01 51.17 -9.62
N TRP A 554 -33.74 50.76 -9.58
CA TRP A 554 -33.17 50.16 -8.36
C TRP A 554 -33.15 51.11 -7.17
N GLU A 555 -32.80 52.39 -7.37
CA GLU A 555 -32.69 53.37 -6.28
C GLU A 555 -34.05 53.67 -5.63
N GLU A 556 -35.11 53.79 -6.42
CA GLU A 556 -36.47 53.98 -5.91
C GLU A 556 -36.95 52.72 -5.18
N PHE A 557 -36.74 51.53 -5.75
CA PHE A 557 -37.07 50.27 -5.09
C PHE A 557 -36.35 50.16 -3.74
N GLN A 558 -35.04 50.38 -3.73
CA GLN A 558 -34.22 50.38 -2.53
C GLN A 558 -34.72 51.39 -1.49
N ARG A 559 -35.03 52.62 -1.90
CA ARG A 559 -35.55 53.66 -1.01
C ARG A 559 -36.84 53.19 -0.33
N HIS A 560 -37.74 52.56 -1.06
CA HIS A 560 -39.01 52.07 -0.54
C HIS A 560 -38.86 50.86 0.39
N VAL A 561 -38.00 49.90 0.05
CA VAL A 561 -37.68 48.74 0.92
C VAL A 561 -37.11 49.20 2.26
N ILE A 562 -36.28 50.25 2.26
CA ILE A 562 -35.66 50.79 3.48
C ILE A 562 -36.66 51.62 4.32
N SER A 563 -37.65 52.26 3.68
CA SER A 563 -38.50 53.27 4.34
C SER A 563 -39.91 52.81 4.70
N HIS A 564 -40.38 51.69 4.15
CA HIS A 564 -41.75 51.21 4.34
C HIS A 564 -41.75 49.72 4.68
N THR A 565 -42.73 49.30 5.47
CA THR A 565 -43.05 47.87 5.61
C THR A 565 -43.77 47.36 4.37
N LEU A 566 -43.73 46.06 4.14
CA LEU A 566 -44.37 45.44 2.98
C LEU A 566 -45.87 45.77 2.84
N PRO A 567 -46.70 45.73 3.90
CA PRO A 567 -48.11 46.10 3.79
C PRO A 567 -48.31 47.58 3.43
N GLU A 568 -47.44 48.47 3.92
CA GLU A 568 -47.50 49.90 3.63
C GLU A 568 -47.17 50.17 2.17
N ILE A 569 -46.09 49.58 1.63
CA ILE A 569 -45.74 49.80 0.22
C ILE A 569 -46.81 49.26 -0.72
N LEU A 570 -47.39 48.10 -0.41
CA LEU A 570 -48.43 47.50 -1.24
C LEU A 570 -49.67 48.39 -1.29
N ASN A 571 -50.09 48.92 -0.15
CA ASN A 571 -51.21 49.85 -0.08
C ASN A 571 -50.92 51.14 -0.88
N ILE A 572 -49.69 51.68 -0.78
CA ILE A 572 -49.28 52.86 -1.54
C ILE A 572 -49.27 52.57 -3.05
N ILE A 573 -48.71 51.43 -3.48
CA ILE A 573 -48.68 51.02 -4.89
C ILE A 573 -50.10 50.90 -5.46
N THR A 574 -50.99 50.17 -4.76
CA THR A 574 -52.37 49.96 -5.19
C THR A 574 -53.12 51.28 -5.27
N LYS A 575 -53.04 52.12 -4.24
CA LYS A 575 -53.71 53.42 -4.21
C LYS A 575 -53.20 54.36 -5.30
N THR A 576 -51.88 54.44 -5.51
CA THR A 576 -51.30 55.25 -6.58
C THR A 576 -51.77 54.77 -7.96
N PHE A 577 -51.86 53.46 -8.16
CA PHE A 577 -52.37 52.90 -9.40
C PHE A 577 -53.87 53.20 -9.60
N GLU A 578 -54.70 53.04 -8.57
CA GLU A 578 -56.13 53.38 -8.59
C GLU A 578 -56.37 54.87 -8.87
N ASP A 579 -55.59 55.74 -8.23
CA ASP A 579 -55.64 57.19 -8.44
C ASP A 579 -55.24 57.56 -9.88
N ASN A 580 -54.23 56.87 -10.43
CA ASN A 580 -53.78 57.07 -11.80
C ASN A 580 -54.85 56.63 -12.82
N ILE A 581 -55.49 55.47 -12.60
CA ILE A 581 -56.64 55.03 -13.39
C ILE A 581 -57.77 56.06 -13.30
N ARG A 582 -58.13 56.52 -12.09
CA ARG A 582 -59.23 57.48 -11.87
C ARG A 582 -58.98 58.82 -12.56
N ALA A 583 -57.74 59.29 -12.56
CA ALA A 583 -57.34 60.52 -13.24
C ALA A 583 -57.50 60.39 -14.76
N HIS A 584 -57.06 59.27 -15.35
CA HIS A 584 -57.16 59.04 -16.79
C HIS A 584 -58.59 58.78 -17.24
N LEU A 585 -59.40 58.02 -16.49
CA LEU A 585 -60.80 57.75 -16.83
C LEU A 585 -61.67 59.03 -16.86
N LYS A 586 -61.34 60.07 -16.09
CA LYS A 586 -62.02 61.38 -16.18
C LYS A 586 -61.82 62.08 -17.52
N THR A 587 -60.81 61.69 -18.30
CA THR A 587 -60.47 62.31 -19.59
C THR A 587 -60.98 61.52 -20.80
N VAL A 588 -61.53 60.31 -20.58
CA VAL A 588 -62.06 59.45 -21.64
C VAL A 588 -63.52 59.83 -21.91
N ASP A 589 -63.87 60.05 -23.18
CA ASP A 589 -65.26 60.33 -23.58
C ASP A 589 -66.15 59.10 -23.31
N VAL A 590 -67.14 59.28 -22.42
CA VAL A 590 -68.09 58.24 -21.97
C VAL A 590 -68.87 57.64 -23.15
N GLN A 591 -69.04 58.36 -24.26
CA GLN A 591 -69.68 57.86 -25.48
C GLN A 591 -68.87 56.70 -26.12
N ILE A 592 -67.54 56.72 -26.00
CA ILE A 592 -66.66 55.67 -26.55
C ILE A 592 -66.79 54.38 -25.73
N ILE A 593 -66.99 54.51 -24.41
CA ILE A 593 -67.19 53.38 -23.49
C ILE A 593 -68.56 52.72 -23.72
N ARG A 594 -69.60 53.49 -24.08
CA ARG A 594 -70.97 52.97 -24.32
C ARG A 594 -71.18 52.38 -25.74
N GLN A 595 -70.48 52.87 -26.78
CA GLN A 595 -70.74 52.48 -28.18
C GLN A 595 -69.97 51.23 -28.67
N GLU A 596 -68.84 50.89 -28.07
CA GLU A 596 -68.09 49.67 -28.41
C GLU A 596 -68.42 48.50 -27.46
N LYS A 597 -69.66 47.99 -27.50
CA LYS A 597 -70.05 46.75 -26.79
C LYS A 597 -69.48 45.49 -27.48
N GLY A 598 -68.16 45.39 -27.61
CA GLY A 598 -67.46 44.23 -28.21
C GLY A 598 -66.06 44.01 -27.64
N GLY A 599 -65.51 42.80 -27.83
CA GLY A 599 -64.22 42.37 -27.26
C GLY A 599 -63.01 43.26 -27.59
N ASP A 600 -63.07 44.08 -28.65
CA ASP A 600 -62.02 45.03 -29.03
C ASP A 600 -61.84 46.17 -28.00
N PHE A 601 -62.91 46.60 -27.33
CA PHE A 601 -62.86 47.64 -26.29
C PHE A 601 -62.10 47.16 -25.05
N LEU A 602 -62.38 45.94 -24.57
CA LEU A 602 -61.69 45.35 -23.42
C LEU A 602 -60.19 45.16 -23.69
N VAL A 603 -59.81 44.80 -24.92
CA VAL A 603 -58.40 44.72 -25.33
C VAL A 603 -57.75 46.11 -25.36
N GLY A 604 -58.47 47.14 -25.82
CA GLY A 604 -58.01 48.53 -25.83
C GLY A 604 -57.78 49.08 -24.42
N ILE A 605 -58.78 48.96 -23.53
CA ILE A 605 -58.69 49.49 -22.17
C ILE A 605 -57.66 48.73 -21.34
N THR A 606 -57.51 47.41 -21.52
CA THR A 606 -56.47 46.63 -20.83
C THR A 606 -55.07 47.10 -21.22
N LYS A 607 -54.84 47.48 -22.49
CA LYS A 607 -53.55 48.03 -22.93
C LYS A 607 -53.24 49.39 -22.31
N GLU A 608 -54.24 50.26 -22.20
CA GLU A 608 -54.07 51.57 -21.54
C GLU A 608 -53.90 51.42 -20.03
N ILE A 609 -54.67 50.55 -19.37
CA ILE A 609 -54.50 50.23 -17.95
C ILE A 609 -53.10 49.64 -17.69
N GLN A 610 -52.59 48.77 -18.57
CA GLN A 610 -51.22 48.25 -18.47
C GLN A 610 -50.17 49.37 -18.60
N LYS A 611 -50.42 50.37 -19.46
CA LYS A 611 -49.54 51.54 -19.59
C LYS A 611 -49.55 52.40 -18.33
N TRP A 612 -50.73 52.63 -17.73
CA TRP A 612 -50.86 53.35 -16.46
C TRP A 612 -50.26 52.57 -15.29
N LEU A 613 -50.37 51.24 -15.31
CA LEU A 613 -49.70 50.36 -14.34
C LEU A 613 -48.19 50.55 -14.45
N ASN A 614 -47.62 50.48 -15.65
CA ASN A 614 -46.19 50.68 -15.85
C ASN A 614 -45.72 52.07 -15.39
N GLN A 615 -46.52 53.11 -15.63
CA GLN A 615 -46.22 54.47 -15.14
C GLN A 615 -46.23 54.56 -13.61
N SER A 616 -47.21 53.91 -12.97
CA SER A 616 -47.34 53.88 -11.50
C SER A 616 -46.19 53.10 -10.89
N MET A 617 -45.86 51.93 -11.46
CA MET A 617 -44.79 51.04 -11.01
C MET A 617 -43.40 51.67 -11.15
N LYS A 618 -43.19 52.52 -12.17
CA LYS A 618 -41.93 53.26 -12.36
C LYS A 618 -41.57 54.14 -11.16
N GLN A 619 -42.56 54.68 -10.44
CA GLN A 619 -42.33 55.49 -9.23
C GLN A 619 -41.76 54.67 -8.07
N PHE A 620 -42.03 53.36 -8.07
CA PHE A 620 -41.56 52.42 -7.06
C PHE A 620 -40.37 51.59 -7.53
N GLY A 621 -39.89 51.85 -8.75
CA GLY A 621 -38.82 51.05 -9.34
C GLY A 621 -39.22 49.61 -9.67
N LEU A 622 -40.49 49.37 -10.00
CA LEU A 622 -41.05 48.03 -10.22
C LEU A 622 -41.56 47.86 -11.66
N VAL A 623 -41.76 46.61 -12.06
CA VAL A 623 -42.42 46.21 -13.30
C VAL A 623 -43.70 45.45 -12.97
N GLY A 624 -44.85 45.95 -13.41
CA GLY A 624 -46.15 45.34 -13.15
C GLY A 624 -46.81 44.75 -14.39
N ARG A 625 -47.72 43.79 -14.21
CA ARG A 625 -48.59 43.26 -15.26
C ARG A 625 -50.03 43.14 -14.80
N ILE A 626 -50.96 43.56 -15.63
CA ILE A 626 -52.39 43.33 -15.40
C ILE A 626 -52.71 41.85 -15.62
N VAL A 627 -53.39 41.25 -14.65
CA VAL A 627 -53.81 39.84 -14.68
C VAL A 627 -55.24 39.72 -15.20
N ASN A 628 -56.15 40.58 -14.75
CA ASN A 628 -57.54 40.64 -15.22
C ASN A 628 -58.13 42.04 -15.10
N VAL A 629 -59.11 42.34 -15.97
CA VAL A 629 -59.90 43.59 -15.95
C VAL A 629 -61.39 43.26 -16.19
N PRO A 630 -62.11 42.70 -15.21
CA PRO A 630 -63.56 42.62 -15.28
C PRO A 630 -64.21 44.01 -15.12
N LEU A 631 -65.03 44.37 -16.10
CA LEU A 631 -65.91 45.55 -16.02
C LEU A 631 -67.26 45.09 -15.49
N SER A 632 -67.60 45.42 -14.24
CA SER A 632 -68.96 45.21 -13.74
C SER A 632 -69.85 46.35 -14.22
N LEU A 633 -70.70 46.08 -15.21
CA LEU A 633 -71.81 46.95 -15.62
C LEU A 633 -73.07 46.54 -14.85
N THR A 634 -73.97 47.50 -14.62
CA THR A 634 -75.17 47.40 -13.76
C THR A 634 -76.11 46.23 -14.13
N PRO A 635 -76.99 45.77 -13.21
CA PRO A 635 -77.74 44.49 -13.28
C PRO A 635 -78.71 44.29 -14.48
N GLY A 636 -78.83 45.26 -15.39
CA GLY A 636 -79.75 45.19 -16.54
C GLY A 636 -79.22 44.43 -17.77
N ASP A 637 -77.94 44.06 -17.80
CA ASP A 637 -77.28 43.42 -18.96
C ASP A 637 -77.03 41.90 -18.78
N GLU A 638 -77.58 41.26 -17.75
CA GLU A 638 -77.32 39.84 -17.37
C GLU A 638 -77.81 38.76 -18.36
N LEU A 639 -78.49 39.12 -19.46
CA LEU A 639 -79.04 38.15 -20.42
C LEU A 639 -78.10 37.77 -21.58
N SER A 640 -76.81 38.16 -21.56
CA SER A 640 -75.83 37.68 -22.56
C SER A 640 -74.51 37.13 -21.98
N ASP A 641 -74.46 36.83 -20.68
CA ASP A 641 -73.20 36.46 -20.02
C ASP A 641 -72.78 35.00 -20.20
N GLU A 642 -73.68 34.09 -20.57
CA GLU A 642 -73.31 32.68 -20.86
C GLU A 642 -72.57 32.52 -22.19
N GLU A 643 -72.94 33.28 -23.24
CA GLU A 643 -72.21 33.27 -24.52
C GLU A 643 -70.87 34.04 -24.41
N ARG A 644 -70.81 35.11 -23.61
CA ARG A 644 -69.58 35.88 -23.36
C ARG A 644 -68.56 35.14 -22.50
N GLN A 645 -69.00 34.42 -21.47
CA GLN A 645 -68.11 33.54 -20.69
C GLN A 645 -67.66 32.32 -21.49
N SER A 646 -68.47 31.82 -22.44
CA SER A 646 -68.08 30.75 -23.36
C SER A 646 -66.95 31.18 -24.29
N ASP A 647 -67.08 32.33 -24.98
CA ASP A 647 -66.03 32.80 -25.91
C ASP A 647 -64.75 33.24 -25.17
N TYR A 648 -64.88 33.81 -23.95
CA TYR A 648 -63.73 34.11 -23.10
C TYR A 648 -63.07 32.83 -22.55
N ARG A 649 -63.83 31.80 -22.16
CA ARG A 649 -63.29 30.48 -21.77
C ARG A 649 -62.61 29.78 -22.94
N ILE A 650 -63.18 29.84 -24.14
CA ILE A 650 -62.57 29.26 -25.35
C ILE A 650 -61.27 30.01 -25.69
N GLY A 651 -61.24 31.34 -25.57
CA GLY A 651 -60.02 32.14 -25.75
C GLY A 651 -58.94 31.85 -24.70
N GLN A 652 -59.31 31.76 -23.42
CA GLN A 652 -58.42 31.41 -22.30
C GLN A 652 -57.95 29.96 -22.39
N GLU A 653 -58.80 28.99 -22.75
CA GLU A 653 -58.40 27.60 -22.97
C GLU A 653 -57.46 27.50 -24.17
N LYS A 654 -57.68 28.25 -25.26
CA LYS A 654 -56.76 28.23 -26.40
C LYS A 654 -55.40 28.83 -26.06
N ILE A 655 -55.36 29.93 -25.30
CA ILE A 655 -54.11 30.53 -24.79
C ILE A 655 -53.43 29.57 -23.80
N LYS A 656 -54.19 28.94 -22.90
CA LYS A 656 -53.66 27.98 -21.93
C LYS A 656 -53.14 26.71 -22.60
N THR A 657 -53.83 26.22 -23.64
CA THR A 657 -53.37 25.06 -24.43
C THR A 657 -52.12 25.41 -25.24
N GLU A 658 -52.02 26.64 -25.77
CA GLU A 658 -50.82 27.15 -26.46
C GLU A 658 -49.65 27.40 -25.49
N GLU A 659 -49.90 27.88 -24.27
CA GLU A 659 -48.90 28.01 -23.20
C GLU A 659 -48.45 26.65 -22.66
N GLU A 660 -49.36 25.69 -22.52
CA GLU A 660 -49.06 24.32 -22.11
C GLU A 660 -48.28 23.59 -23.21
N THR A 661 -48.64 23.74 -24.49
CA THR A 661 -47.82 23.21 -25.60
C THR A 661 -46.48 23.91 -25.72
N ALA A 662 -46.40 25.23 -25.47
CA ALA A 662 -45.12 25.94 -25.41
C ALA A 662 -44.26 25.48 -24.23
N LYS A 663 -44.85 25.22 -23.05
CA LYS A 663 -44.16 24.68 -21.87
C LYS A 663 -43.69 23.25 -22.11
N VAL A 664 -44.54 22.39 -22.68
CA VAL A 664 -44.18 21.00 -23.06
C VAL A 664 -43.03 21.02 -24.06
N PHE A 665 -43.10 21.87 -25.09
CA PHE A 665 -42.04 22.02 -26.07
C PHE A 665 -40.74 22.58 -25.46
N LEU A 666 -40.83 23.52 -24.50
CA LEU A 666 -39.67 24.08 -23.81
C LEU A 666 -39.01 23.04 -22.89
N GLU A 667 -39.80 22.26 -22.17
CA GLU A 667 -39.34 21.16 -21.31
C GLU A 667 -38.72 20.02 -22.14
N GLU A 668 -39.33 19.67 -23.27
CA GLU A 668 -38.79 18.66 -24.19
C GLU A 668 -37.49 19.14 -24.85
N SER A 669 -37.42 20.43 -25.21
CA SER A 669 -36.18 21.06 -25.69
C SER A 669 -35.09 21.08 -24.60
N LYS A 670 -35.43 21.34 -23.33
CA LYS A 670 -34.48 21.27 -22.21
C LYS A 670 -33.98 19.83 -21.99
N LYS A 671 -34.87 18.83 -22.07
CA LYS A 671 -34.50 17.42 -21.97
C LYS A 671 -33.56 17.00 -23.09
N GLN A 672 -33.82 17.42 -24.33
CA GLN A 672 -32.93 17.12 -25.46
C GLN A 672 -31.57 17.80 -25.34
N VAL A 673 -31.52 19.07 -24.89
CA VAL A 673 -30.24 19.75 -24.62
C VAL A 673 -29.46 19.06 -23.50
N LYS A 674 -30.15 18.60 -22.44
CA LYS A 674 -29.52 17.87 -21.34
C LYS A 674 -28.95 16.52 -21.80
N LEU A 675 -29.71 15.75 -22.57
CA LEU A 675 -29.26 14.47 -23.16
C LEU A 675 -28.03 14.67 -24.06
N LEU A 676 -28.02 15.70 -24.90
CA LEU A 676 -26.88 15.99 -25.77
C LEU A 676 -25.65 16.50 -25.00
N ALA A 677 -25.85 17.24 -23.91
CA ALA A 677 -24.76 17.68 -23.03
C ALA A 677 -24.14 16.49 -22.26
N GLU A 678 -24.97 15.55 -21.79
CA GLU A 678 -24.51 14.30 -21.19
C GLU A 678 -23.76 13.42 -22.22
N GLU A 679 -24.23 13.38 -23.47
CA GLU A 679 -23.56 12.69 -24.58
C GLU A 679 -22.20 13.34 -24.92
N GLN A 680 -22.10 14.68 -24.92
CA GLN A 680 -20.82 15.38 -25.05
C GLN A 680 -19.87 15.08 -23.88
N THR A 681 -20.37 15.08 -22.65
CA THR A 681 -19.54 14.83 -21.46
C THR A 681 -18.95 13.41 -21.49
N ASN A 682 -19.70 12.44 -22.02
CA ASN A 682 -19.22 11.07 -22.21
C ASN A 682 -18.23 10.94 -23.39
N ASN A 683 -18.37 11.76 -24.43
CA ASN A 683 -17.48 11.73 -25.60
C ASN A 683 -16.17 12.51 -25.39
N ILE A 684 -16.11 13.50 -24.49
CA ILE A 684 -14.88 14.27 -24.17
C ILE A 684 -13.79 13.40 -23.50
N ILE A 685 -14.12 12.18 -23.07
CA ILE A 685 -13.13 11.21 -22.56
C ILE A 685 -12.26 10.63 -23.71
N HIS A 686 -12.61 10.87 -24.97
CA HIS A 686 -11.80 10.49 -26.14
C HIS A 686 -11.63 11.67 -27.10
N ASN A 687 -10.38 12.19 -27.17
CA ASN A 687 -9.81 13.17 -28.12
C ASN A 687 -10.76 14.13 -28.86
N ASP A 688 -10.55 15.42 -28.65
CA ASP A 688 -11.32 16.56 -29.18
C ASP A 688 -11.42 16.64 -30.73
N ASP A 689 -10.69 15.80 -31.48
CA ASP A 689 -10.73 15.75 -32.95
C ASP A 689 -11.70 14.70 -33.53
N ASP A 690 -12.49 14.01 -32.70
CA ASP A 690 -13.45 13.01 -33.20
C ASP A 690 -14.61 13.68 -33.96
N PRO A 691 -14.87 13.33 -35.24
CA PRO A 691 -15.98 13.88 -36.03
C PRO A 691 -17.37 13.69 -35.40
N ALA A 692 -17.52 12.75 -34.45
CA ALA A 692 -18.74 12.60 -33.66
C ALA A 692 -18.98 13.82 -32.74
N VAL A 693 -17.93 14.39 -32.13
CA VAL A 693 -18.02 15.57 -31.24
C VAL A 693 -18.44 16.80 -32.04
N MET A 694 -17.80 17.06 -33.19
CA MET A 694 -18.18 18.16 -34.09
C MET A 694 -19.62 18.05 -34.63
N ASN A 695 -20.13 16.83 -34.85
CA ASN A 695 -21.51 16.62 -35.29
C ASN A 695 -22.52 16.90 -34.16
N THR A 696 -22.12 16.62 -32.91
CA THR A 696 -22.93 16.89 -31.72
C THR A 696 -23.00 18.41 -31.46
N ASP A 697 -21.88 19.13 -31.62
CA ASP A 697 -21.84 20.60 -31.55
C ASP A 697 -22.71 21.26 -32.62
N LYS A 698 -22.61 20.81 -33.88
CA LYS A 698 -23.47 21.33 -34.96
C LYS A 698 -24.96 21.04 -34.73
N LYS A 699 -25.30 19.94 -34.07
CA LYS A 699 -26.70 19.66 -33.66
C LYS A 699 -27.15 20.60 -32.55
N LEU A 700 -26.28 20.88 -31.57
CA LEU A 700 -26.55 21.83 -30.48
C LEU A 700 -26.76 23.24 -31.02
N GLU A 701 -25.89 23.70 -31.93
CA GLU A 701 -26.03 24.99 -32.61
C GLU A 701 -27.31 25.09 -33.44
N ARG A 702 -27.72 24.01 -34.13
CA ARG A 702 -29.00 23.98 -34.85
C ARG A 702 -30.20 24.06 -33.91
N LEU A 703 -30.16 23.39 -32.75
CA LEU A 703 -31.22 23.44 -31.74
C LEU A 703 -31.31 24.81 -31.06
N VAL A 704 -30.17 25.45 -30.77
CA VAL A 704 -30.09 26.82 -30.26
C VAL A 704 -30.55 27.82 -31.33
N GLY A 705 -30.15 27.62 -32.59
CA GLY A 705 -30.59 28.40 -33.74
C GLY A 705 -32.08 28.25 -34.08
N GLN A 706 -32.72 27.14 -33.71
CA GLN A 706 -34.17 26.94 -33.84
C GLN A 706 -35.01 27.62 -32.74
N LYS A 707 -34.40 28.07 -31.62
CA LYS A 707 -35.11 28.86 -30.59
C LYS A 707 -35.43 30.30 -31.04
N GLN A 708 -34.60 30.91 -31.90
CA GLN A 708 -34.81 32.29 -32.36
C GLN A 708 -35.93 32.48 -33.40
N PRO A 709 -36.23 31.54 -34.33
CA PRO A 709 -37.33 31.67 -35.28
C PRO A 709 -38.72 31.41 -34.68
N PHE A 710 -38.81 30.71 -33.53
CA PHE A 710 -40.10 30.32 -32.95
C PHE A 710 -40.81 31.50 -32.27
N SER A 711 -40.06 32.35 -31.56
CA SER A 711 -40.56 33.62 -31.00
C SER A 711 -41.03 34.58 -32.11
N ARG A 712 -40.38 34.58 -33.27
CA ARG A 712 -40.82 35.35 -34.46
C ARG A 712 -42.03 34.73 -35.17
N ARG A 713 -42.20 33.40 -35.19
CA ARG A 713 -43.33 32.71 -35.85
C ARG A 713 -44.67 32.87 -35.13
N ILE A 714 -44.66 33.00 -33.80
CA ILE A 714 -45.87 33.33 -33.03
C ILE A 714 -46.29 34.78 -33.30
N GLY A 715 -45.34 35.70 -33.39
CA GLY A 715 -45.62 37.10 -33.74
C GLY A 715 -46.13 37.33 -35.17
N SER A 716 -45.70 36.53 -36.16
CA SER A 716 -46.08 36.72 -37.57
C SER A 716 -47.39 36.05 -37.99
N LYS A 717 -47.84 34.99 -37.31
CA LYS A 717 -49.16 34.38 -37.56
C LYS A 717 -50.34 35.22 -37.03
N ILE A 718 -50.10 36.10 -36.05
CA ILE A 718 -51.10 37.00 -35.48
C ILE A 718 -51.45 38.18 -36.42
N LYS A 719 -50.56 38.55 -37.36
CA LYS A 719 -50.79 39.67 -38.31
C LYS A 719 -51.35 39.28 -39.68
N GLY A 720 -51.57 37.99 -39.97
CA GLY A 720 -51.72 37.50 -41.35
C GLY A 720 -53.12 37.09 -41.85
N LYS A 721 -54.18 37.07 -41.03
CA LYS A 721 -55.49 36.58 -41.50
C LYS A 721 -56.68 37.31 -40.87
N THR A 722 -56.97 38.53 -41.32
CA THR A 722 -58.34 39.11 -41.29
C THR A 722 -58.41 40.32 -42.24
N CYS A 723 -58.74 40.11 -43.52
CA CYS A 723 -59.38 41.18 -44.29
C CYS A 723 -60.18 40.60 -45.46
N SER A 724 -61.51 40.69 -45.38
CA SER A 724 -62.42 40.42 -46.50
C SER A 724 -62.53 41.66 -47.39
N LYS A 725 -62.70 41.43 -48.69
CA LYS A 725 -62.67 42.41 -49.80
C LYS A 725 -63.61 43.62 -49.67
N SER A 726 -64.53 43.68 -48.71
CA SER A 726 -65.41 44.85 -48.52
C SER A 726 -64.81 45.97 -47.65
N LYS A 727 -63.71 45.72 -46.92
CA LYS A 727 -63.00 46.74 -46.13
C LYS A 727 -61.93 47.50 -46.92
N GLN A 728 -61.56 47.02 -48.12
CA GLN A 728 -60.50 47.61 -48.94
C GLN A 728 -60.94 48.92 -49.64
N ASP A 729 -62.19 49.00 -50.11
CA ASP A 729 -62.76 50.22 -50.72
C ASP A 729 -63.01 51.37 -49.72
N SER A 730 -63.26 51.03 -48.44
CA SER A 730 -63.42 52.02 -47.35
C SER A 730 -62.06 52.55 -46.88
N TYR A 731 -61.03 51.69 -46.89
CA TYR A 731 -59.67 52.05 -46.54
C TYR A 731 -59.00 52.91 -47.62
N GLU A 732 -59.23 52.63 -48.91
CA GLU A 732 -58.68 53.43 -50.02
C GLU A 732 -59.32 54.82 -50.13
N LYS A 733 -60.62 54.98 -49.82
CA LYS A 733 -61.27 56.30 -49.70
C LYS A 733 -60.77 57.10 -48.48
N ARG A 734 -60.46 56.42 -47.37
CA ARG A 734 -59.84 57.05 -46.18
C ARG A 734 -58.37 57.39 -46.40
N LEU A 735 -57.62 56.58 -47.16
CA LEU A 735 -56.24 56.85 -47.55
C LEU A 735 -56.13 58.03 -48.53
N ALA A 736 -57.09 58.18 -49.46
CA ALA A 736 -57.17 59.32 -50.37
C ALA A 736 -57.51 60.63 -49.64
N TYR A 737 -58.35 60.57 -48.59
CA TYR A 737 -58.65 61.70 -47.70
C TYR A 737 -57.43 62.10 -46.84
N TRP A 738 -56.67 61.13 -46.31
CA TRP A 738 -55.46 61.37 -45.52
C TRP A 738 -54.24 61.81 -46.36
N LYS A 739 -54.06 61.28 -47.58
CA LYS A 739 -53.01 61.75 -48.52
C LYS A 739 -53.24 63.17 -49.01
N LYS A 740 -54.50 63.61 -49.13
CA LYS A 740 -54.87 64.99 -49.49
C LYS A 740 -54.73 65.98 -48.33
N LYS A 741 -54.70 65.48 -47.09
CA LYS A 741 -54.49 66.27 -45.86
C LYS A 741 -53.00 66.37 -45.45
N ASN A 742 -52.15 65.43 -45.87
CA ASN A 742 -50.72 65.42 -45.58
C ASN A 742 -49.83 65.89 -46.75
N GLN A 743 -50.40 66.38 -47.86
CA GLN A 743 -49.67 67.06 -48.94
C GLN A 743 -49.49 68.58 -48.73
N SER A 744 -49.90 69.13 -47.57
CA SER A 744 -49.76 70.56 -47.22
C SER A 744 -48.78 70.84 -46.08
N LEU A 745 -47.90 69.90 -45.72
CA LEU A 745 -46.79 70.13 -44.80
C LEU A 745 -45.52 69.52 -45.41
N SER A 746 -44.78 70.38 -46.10
CA SER A 746 -43.43 70.15 -46.63
C SER A 746 -42.41 70.43 -45.53
N SER A 747 -41.33 69.65 -45.48
CA SER A 747 -40.01 70.23 -45.73
C SER A 747 -39.01 69.19 -46.21
N GLU A 748 -38.29 69.55 -47.27
CA GLU A 748 -37.19 68.86 -47.92
C GLU A 748 -35.97 68.57 -47.00
N GLN A 749 -35.99 69.02 -45.75
CA GLN A 749 -34.91 68.80 -44.78
C GLN A 749 -34.92 67.40 -44.12
N ASP A 750 -36.07 66.72 -44.07
CA ASP A 750 -36.16 65.37 -43.47
C ASP A 750 -35.73 64.24 -44.42
N ARG A 751 -35.56 64.55 -45.72
CA ARG A 751 -35.05 63.60 -46.72
C ARG A 751 -33.52 63.53 -46.75
N GLU A 752 -32.82 64.63 -46.44
CA GLU A 752 -31.35 64.66 -46.38
C GLU A 752 -30.77 64.03 -45.11
N GLN A 753 -31.52 64.00 -44.00
CA GLN A 753 -31.06 63.38 -42.76
C GLN A 753 -31.21 61.85 -42.80
N LEU A 754 -32.27 61.33 -43.44
CA LEU A 754 -32.46 59.88 -43.60
C LEU A 754 -31.37 59.24 -44.51
N GLU A 755 -30.88 59.97 -45.52
CA GLU A 755 -29.78 59.51 -46.40
C GLU A 755 -28.39 59.54 -45.75
N LYS A 756 -28.22 60.32 -44.66
CA LYS A 756 -26.99 60.33 -43.85
C LYS A 756 -26.97 59.18 -42.83
N ASP A 757 -28.09 58.92 -42.17
CA ASP A 757 -28.14 57.89 -41.12
C ASP A 757 -28.08 56.47 -41.71
N THR A 758 -28.56 56.26 -42.95
CA THR A 758 -28.44 54.96 -43.65
C THR A 758 -27.03 54.69 -44.17
N LYS A 759 -26.10 55.66 -44.13
CA LYS A 759 -24.68 55.48 -44.54
C LYS A 759 -23.72 55.26 -43.36
N GLU A 760 -24.16 55.48 -42.12
CA GLU A 760 -23.37 55.22 -40.91
C GLU A 760 -23.61 53.82 -40.30
N GLU A 761 -24.70 53.11 -40.67
CA GLU A 761 -24.93 51.72 -40.26
C GLU A 761 -24.26 50.66 -41.17
N ASP A 762 -23.78 51.02 -42.36
CA ASP A 762 -23.01 50.11 -43.24
C ASP A 762 -21.48 50.15 -43.00
N ASN A 763 -21.02 50.89 -41.98
CA ASN A 763 -19.60 51.04 -41.60
C ASN A 763 -19.30 50.71 -40.12
N LYS A 764 -20.19 49.96 -39.45
CA LYS A 764 -19.97 49.23 -38.18
C LYS A 764 -20.41 47.80 -38.36
#